data_AF-A0A0M1VT12-F1
#
_entry.id   AF-A0A0M1VT12-F1
#
_cell.length_a   1.000
_cell.length_b   1.000
_cell.length_c   1.000
_cell.angle_alpha   90.00
_cell.angle_beta   90.00
_cell.angle_gamma   90.00
#
_symmetry.space_group_name_H-M   'P 1'
#
loop_
_entity.id
_entity.type
_entity.pdbx_description
1 polymer ?
#
loop_
_entity_poly.entity_id
_entity_poly.type
_entity_poly.pdbx_seq_one_letter_code
_entity_poly.pdbx_strand_id
1 'polypeptide(L)'
;MKKSNLKLSILSLLILLIQNSHADEYNYQAGLGSIAYPNRNVAVGSSYRENNVENKNVAGAPDKIIDYATAIGIANKATYHYSSAFGFQNESTADSSSAFGYRNKANRGYSSAFGARNMTKGIYSSAFGYMNKVIGDSSSAFGARYAVTGNSSGAFGVGKTSFSDEHEYINEGNNSYMIGNKNKIASGSDDNFILGNNVSIGAAITKSVVLGDSSTSGGSNTVSVGSATLKRKIVNVGDGEISATSTDAVTGKQLYSGDGIDTSAWKNKLGVNSGGVINTGTGTDSTAVEVNNIAKGNSSSAFGYRNEASEENSSAFGYFNTAGRKNSSAFGRANTASGENSSAFGYFNNATKENSSAFGHWNKARGKNSSAFGYKNIANGENDSAFGFLNIVNGENSSAFGYRNNIGQLKKDDWGDFVPDVNYGKQSLVFGTEYSVTGNYSGVFGVGELNGNDYKYINEGNNSYMIGNKNKIASGSDDNFILGNNVAIGTGIQNSVVLGNNSTVSSSNTVSVGSATLKRKIVNVGDGEISATSTDAVTGKQLYSGDGIDTSAWKNKLGVGNTVDLTSYTKRDTSNLTASDVTTWQSKLDVTKKADYKDANDIDVDKWKTKLGVGSGIPVDAYTKTESDNKFVDKTSYNTDKSNFATKNDLGKFADASSTNIDVNKWRARLGVGSSSGTTNTSTATGGLALGEGTTVTGEYSTAVGYKNNVSGNHSGAFGDPNVVTGNHSYAFGNNNTINGDNNFVLGNNVTIGAGIQNSVALGNNSTVSSSNEVSVGSKGKERKITNVADGEVSATSTDAVTGKQLYKAMQNSGATGIENLRNEVYEKIDDVKDEVRGVGSLSAALAGLHPMQYDPKAPAQVMAALGQYKNKQSVAVGLSYYFNDRFMMSAGVALSGEKKTKSMANVGFTLKLGKGSGVTYQETPQYVVQNEVKRLTVENQDLKAKVNKQDNKMKEQDEKIKNLEEKLNMLLKNK
;
A
#
# COMPACT_ATOMS: atom_id res chain seq x y z
N MET A 1 44.17 87.27 81.55
CA MET A 1 43.00 87.64 80.70
C MET A 1 43.27 87.30 79.23
N LYS A 2 42.91 86.09 78.74
CA LYS A 2 42.93 85.77 77.29
C LYS A 2 41.92 84.66 76.92
N LYS A 3 41.05 84.97 75.95
CA LYS A 3 40.33 84.16 74.93
C LYS A 3 39.52 82.89 75.28
N SER A 4 39.62 82.23 76.45
CA SER A 4 38.86 80.99 76.70
C SER A 4 37.37 81.19 77.06
N ASN A 5 37.00 82.32 77.67
CA ASN A 5 35.64 82.50 78.19
C ASN A 5 34.62 82.98 77.14
N LEU A 6 35.07 83.52 76.00
CA LEU A 6 34.17 83.97 74.93
C LEU A 6 33.63 82.80 74.09
N LYS A 7 34.42 81.73 73.89
CA LYS A 7 33.95 80.52 73.20
C LYS A 7 33.00 79.69 74.07
N LEU A 8 33.19 79.67 75.40
CA LEU A 8 32.28 78.96 76.29
C LEU A 8 30.95 79.72 76.48
N SER A 9 30.97 81.06 76.49
CA SER A 9 29.73 81.86 76.45
C SER A 9 29.03 81.81 75.10
N ILE A 10 29.74 81.83 73.97
CA ILE A 10 29.11 81.69 72.64
C ILE A 10 28.58 80.27 72.43
N LEU A 11 29.26 79.22 72.90
CA LEU A 11 28.75 77.85 72.84
C LEU A 11 27.59 77.63 73.83
N SER A 12 27.61 78.24 75.01
CA SER A 12 26.46 78.20 75.95
C SER A 12 25.28 79.03 75.45
N LEU A 13 25.52 80.14 74.76
CA LEU A 13 24.49 80.96 74.11
C LEU A 13 23.93 80.27 72.86
N LEU A 14 24.76 79.55 72.11
CA LEU A 14 24.32 78.73 70.96
C LEU A 14 23.53 77.50 71.42
N ILE A 15 23.89 76.89 72.56
CA ILE A 15 23.15 75.80 73.19
C ILE A 15 21.84 76.31 73.84
N LEU A 16 21.80 77.53 74.38
CA LEU A 16 20.55 78.19 74.81
C LEU A 16 19.66 78.62 73.62
N LEU A 17 20.25 79.03 72.49
CA LEU A 17 19.50 79.45 71.29
C LEU A 17 18.89 78.28 70.51
N ILE A 18 19.35 77.04 70.73
CA ILE A 18 18.74 75.82 70.17
C ILE A 18 17.42 75.44 70.91
N GLN A 19 17.07 76.11 72.01
CA GLN A 19 15.84 75.82 72.77
C GLN A 19 14.55 76.51 72.27
N ASN A 20 14.57 77.30 71.19
CA ASN A 20 13.36 77.88 70.60
C ASN A 20 13.28 77.59 69.10
N SER A 21 12.43 76.62 68.70
CA SER A 21 12.04 76.42 67.31
C SER A 21 10.52 76.50 67.16
N HIS A 22 10.09 77.50 66.40
CA HIS A 22 8.75 77.70 65.85
C HIS A 22 8.12 76.42 65.29
N ALA A 23 6.80 76.28 65.47
CA ALA A 23 5.96 75.24 64.88
C ALA A 23 4.90 75.91 64.00
N ASP A 24 4.80 75.47 62.74
CA ASP A 24 3.62 75.68 61.90
C ASP A 24 2.89 74.33 61.70
N GLU A 25 1.58 74.43 61.91
CA GLU A 25 0.44 73.53 61.66
C GLU A 25 0.50 72.03 62.09
N TYR A 26 -0.55 71.66 62.85
CA TYR A 26 -0.93 70.36 63.44
C TYR A 26 -0.45 70.10 64.90
N ASN A 27 -1.30 70.55 65.85
CA ASN A 27 -1.46 70.16 67.27
C ASN A 27 -0.41 69.24 67.94
N TYR A 28 0.81 69.74 68.19
CA TYR A 28 1.74 69.16 69.17
C TYR A 28 2.38 70.28 70.00
N GLN A 29 2.10 70.35 71.31
CA GLN A 29 2.78 71.30 72.21
C GLN A 29 4.23 70.86 72.46
N ALA A 30 5.18 71.77 72.24
CA ALA A 30 6.61 71.56 72.47
C ALA A 30 6.90 71.37 73.96
N GLY A 31 7.48 70.22 74.32
CA GLY A 31 7.93 69.90 75.67
C GLY A 31 9.42 70.21 75.88
N LEU A 32 9.82 70.48 77.12
CA LEU A 32 11.22 70.72 77.49
C LEU A 32 12.05 69.41 77.42
N GLY A 33 13.01 69.36 76.50
CA GLY A 33 14.27 68.65 76.73
C GLY A 33 14.63 67.53 75.75
N SER A 34 15.92 67.50 75.43
CA SER A 34 16.68 66.30 75.06
C SER A 34 17.32 65.74 76.33
N ILE A 35 17.41 64.42 76.47
CA ILE A 35 18.04 63.73 77.59
C ILE A 35 19.35 63.12 77.11
N ALA A 36 20.47 63.59 77.64
CA ALA A 36 21.77 62.94 77.48
C ALA A 36 22.20 62.38 78.84
N TYR A 37 22.37 61.06 78.93
CA TYR A 37 22.94 60.42 80.11
C TYR A 37 24.47 60.57 80.11
N PRO A 38 25.14 60.54 81.28
CA PRO A 38 26.60 60.70 81.38
C PRO A 38 27.39 59.73 80.48
N ASN A 39 28.68 60.02 80.24
CA ASN A 39 29.65 59.27 79.39
C ASN A 39 29.65 59.65 77.89
N ARG A 40 30.00 60.92 77.58
CA ARG A 40 30.26 61.42 76.21
C ARG A 40 29.08 61.25 75.22
N ASN A 41 27.86 61.19 75.73
CA ASN A 41 26.64 61.14 74.91
C ASN A 41 26.17 62.54 74.51
N VAL A 42 25.53 62.65 73.35
CA VAL A 42 25.07 63.93 72.79
C VAL A 42 23.58 63.82 72.43
N ALA A 43 22.73 64.63 73.05
CA ALA A 43 21.32 64.74 72.69
C ALA A 43 20.95 66.19 72.38
N VAL A 44 20.48 66.48 71.15
CA VAL A 44 20.21 67.85 70.68
C VAL A 44 18.92 67.92 69.88
N GLY A 45 18.08 68.92 70.18
CA GLY A 45 16.86 69.24 69.41
C GLY A 45 15.56 69.14 70.24
N SER A 46 14.42 69.09 69.55
CA SER A 46 13.09 69.32 70.13
C SER A 46 12.39 68.02 70.58
N SER A 47 11.42 68.15 71.48
CA SER A 47 10.54 67.06 71.92
C SER A 47 9.08 67.37 71.56
N TYR A 48 8.20 66.35 71.56
CA TYR A 48 6.77 66.55 71.37
C TYR A 48 5.95 65.64 72.29
N ARG A 49 4.72 66.04 72.62
CA ARG A 49 3.79 65.22 73.42
C ARG A 49 2.77 64.52 72.55
N GLU A 50 2.59 63.22 72.72
CA GLU A 50 1.52 62.42 72.12
C GLU A 50 0.85 61.59 73.20
N ASN A 51 -0.49 61.66 73.31
CA ASN A 51 -1.27 60.91 74.32
C ASN A 51 -0.74 61.06 75.75
N ASN A 52 -0.42 62.29 76.17
CA ASN A 52 0.20 62.63 77.47
C ASN A 52 1.59 62.01 77.72
N VAL A 53 2.23 61.40 76.72
CA VAL A 53 3.61 60.92 76.78
C VAL A 53 4.52 61.92 76.06
N GLU A 54 5.55 62.40 76.75
CA GLU A 54 6.55 63.31 76.16
C GLU A 54 7.65 62.49 75.46
N ASN A 55 7.71 62.59 74.13
CA ASN A 55 8.71 61.93 73.30
C ASN A 55 9.92 62.85 73.10
N LYS A 56 11.02 62.56 73.81
CA LYS A 56 12.26 63.34 73.82
C LYS A 56 13.34 62.72 72.95
N ASN A 57 14.33 63.52 72.54
CA ASN A 57 15.60 62.93 72.12
C ASN A 57 16.27 62.30 73.34
N VAL A 58 16.73 61.06 73.24
CA VAL A 58 17.38 60.33 74.34
C VAL A 58 18.69 59.75 73.82
N ALA A 59 19.81 60.19 74.39
CA ALA A 59 21.13 59.61 74.18
C ALA A 59 21.62 58.95 75.49
N GLY A 60 21.84 57.64 75.47
CA GLY A 60 22.15 56.82 76.64
C GLY A 60 20.90 56.28 77.37
N ALA A 61 21.10 55.67 78.55
CA ALA A 61 20.04 55.09 79.37
C ALA A 61 20.36 55.28 80.87
N PRO A 62 19.35 55.33 81.77
CA PRO A 62 19.55 55.60 83.21
C PRO A 62 20.23 54.46 83.96
N ASP A 63 20.12 53.23 83.46
CA ASP A 63 20.50 51.98 84.11
C ASP A 63 21.74 51.31 83.49
N LYS A 64 22.39 51.97 82.52
CA LYS A 64 23.53 51.42 81.77
C LYS A 64 24.63 52.46 81.56
N ILE A 65 25.88 52.04 81.68
CA ILE A 65 27.04 52.84 81.27
C ILE A 65 27.12 52.76 79.75
N ILE A 66 26.73 53.83 79.05
CA ILE A 66 26.70 53.90 77.58
C ILE A 66 27.62 55.02 77.11
N ASP A 67 28.54 54.71 76.21
CA ASP A 67 29.53 55.63 75.66
C ASP A 67 29.21 56.02 74.20
N TYR A 68 29.39 57.30 73.87
CA TYR A 68 29.32 57.84 72.50
C TYR A 68 27.98 57.64 71.77
N ALA A 69 26.85 57.62 72.49
CA ALA A 69 25.52 57.65 71.89
C ALA A 69 25.14 59.07 71.44
N THR A 70 24.57 59.20 70.24
CA THR A 70 24.20 60.50 69.65
C THR A 70 22.75 60.50 69.17
N ALA A 71 21.93 61.41 69.68
CA ALA A 71 20.53 61.60 69.28
C ALA A 71 20.28 63.07 68.88
N ILE A 72 20.10 63.36 67.58
CA ILE A 72 19.96 64.74 67.08
C ILE A 72 18.69 64.90 66.23
N GLY A 73 17.83 65.87 66.55
CA GLY A 73 16.61 66.19 65.81
C GLY A 73 15.37 66.22 66.70
N ILE A 74 14.32 65.45 66.37
CA ILE A 74 13.06 65.40 67.13
C ILE A 74 12.76 63.96 67.56
N ALA A 75 12.62 63.73 68.87
CA ALA A 75 12.19 62.46 69.46
C ALA A 75 13.00 61.20 69.05
N ASN A 76 14.30 61.33 68.82
CA ASN A 76 15.17 60.21 68.48
C ASN A 76 15.71 59.48 69.72
N LYS A 77 15.94 58.18 69.65
CA LYS A 77 16.51 57.38 70.74
C LYS A 77 17.80 56.71 70.28
N ALA A 78 18.90 56.99 70.95
CA ALA A 78 20.19 56.33 70.78
C ALA A 78 20.64 55.80 72.14
N THR A 79 20.39 54.53 72.45
CA THR A 79 20.41 54.04 73.84
C THR A 79 21.48 52.98 74.13
N TYR A 80 22.50 52.85 73.27
CA TYR A 80 23.58 51.85 73.36
C TYR A 80 24.93 52.42 72.90
N HIS A 81 26.03 51.69 73.11
CA HIS A 81 27.38 52.19 72.81
C HIS A 81 27.52 52.54 71.32
N TYR A 82 28.11 53.69 71.00
CA TYR A 82 28.32 54.14 69.61
C TYR A 82 27.04 54.22 68.76
N SER A 83 25.85 54.24 69.38
CA SER A 83 24.58 54.32 68.65
C SER A 83 24.29 55.73 68.16
N SER A 84 23.75 55.87 66.95
CA SER A 84 23.51 57.18 66.33
C SER A 84 22.10 57.27 65.76
N ALA A 85 21.31 58.24 66.23
CA ALA A 85 19.96 58.49 65.74
C ALA A 85 19.81 59.97 65.31
N PHE A 86 19.48 60.22 64.05
CA PHE A 86 19.39 61.58 63.50
C PHE A 86 18.12 61.79 62.67
N GLY A 87 17.39 62.88 62.91
CA GLY A 87 16.18 63.26 62.17
C GLY A 87 14.93 63.26 63.04
N PHE A 88 13.86 62.54 62.67
CA PHE A 88 12.58 62.51 63.38
C PHE A 88 12.19 61.09 63.80
N GLN A 89 11.97 60.85 65.09
CA GLN A 89 11.50 59.57 65.66
C GLN A 89 12.33 58.32 65.30
N ASN A 90 13.64 58.46 65.12
CA ASN A 90 14.50 57.30 64.85
C ASN A 90 14.89 56.59 66.15
N GLU A 91 15.01 55.27 66.12
CA GLU A 91 15.41 54.44 67.25
C GLU A 91 16.66 53.64 66.87
N SER A 92 17.79 53.95 67.48
CA SER A 92 19.06 53.24 67.39
C SER A 92 19.33 52.60 68.75
N THR A 93 18.92 51.35 68.91
CA THR A 93 18.76 50.71 70.24
C THR A 93 19.67 49.50 70.42
N ALA A 94 20.85 49.51 69.81
CA ALA A 94 21.88 48.49 69.97
C ALA A 94 23.30 49.05 69.71
N ASP A 95 24.33 48.30 70.09
CA ASP A 95 25.73 48.77 69.97
C ASP A 95 26.13 49.01 68.51
N SER A 96 26.79 50.14 68.24
CA SER A 96 27.20 50.59 66.90
C SER A 96 26.06 50.65 65.87
N SER A 97 24.80 50.75 66.32
CA SER A 97 23.65 50.91 65.42
C SER A 97 23.55 52.35 64.90
N SER A 98 22.94 52.56 63.74
CA SER A 98 22.72 53.88 63.15
C SER A 98 21.33 53.98 62.52
N ALA A 99 20.56 55.02 62.87
CA ALA A 99 19.23 55.29 62.33
C ALA A 99 19.11 56.76 61.89
N PHE A 100 18.96 57.02 60.58
CA PHE A 100 18.99 58.37 60.01
C PHE A 100 17.76 58.65 59.12
N GLY A 101 17.05 59.74 59.37
CA GLY A 101 15.90 60.21 58.58
C GLY A 101 14.60 60.26 59.38
N TYR A 102 13.55 59.56 58.94
CA TYR A 102 12.21 59.62 59.55
C TYR A 102 11.72 58.25 60.03
N ARG A 103 11.50 58.05 61.33
CA ARG A 103 10.91 56.82 61.93
C ARG A 103 11.67 55.53 61.64
N ASN A 104 12.98 55.57 61.46
CA ASN A 104 13.79 54.37 61.27
C ASN A 104 14.09 53.67 62.59
N LYS A 105 14.28 52.35 62.56
CA LYS A 105 14.58 51.52 63.73
C LYS A 105 15.77 50.62 63.44
N ALA A 106 16.89 50.85 64.11
CA ALA A 106 18.09 50.03 64.08
C ALA A 106 18.30 49.37 65.45
N ASN A 107 17.85 48.13 65.58
CA ASN A 107 17.62 47.50 66.89
C ASN A 107 18.60 46.35 67.21
N ARG A 108 19.62 46.13 66.39
CA ARG A 108 20.67 45.12 66.64
C ARG A 108 22.08 45.68 66.39
N GLY A 109 23.08 44.96 66.91
CA GLY A 109 24.48 45.36 66.84
C GLY A 109 24.92 45.65 65.39
N TYR A 110 25.62 46.76 65.17
CA TYR A 110 26.12 47.18 63.86
C TYR A 110 25.04 47.36 62.77
N SER A 111 23.77 47.48 63.15
CA SER A 111 22.68 47.64 62.18
C SER A 111 22.50 49.09 61.74
N SER A 112 22.11 49.29 60.48
CA SER A 112 22.01 50.61 59.85
C SER A 112 20.67 50.81 59.16
N ALA A 113 19.94 51.88 59.48
CA ALA A 113 18.63 52.18 58.90
C ALA A 113 18.57 53.64 58.43
N PHE A 114 18.58 53.87 57.12
CA PHE A 114 18.66 55.20 56.52
C PHE A 114 17.48 55.47 55.58
N GLY A 115 16.82 56.62 55.71
CA GLY A 115 15.67 57.01 54.90
C GLY A 115 14.41 57.19 55.74
N ALA A 116 13.31 56.51 55.42
CA ALA A 116 12.06 56.66 56.16
C ALA A 116 11.39 55.32 56.48
N ARG A 117 11.02 55.11 57.74
CA ARG A 117 10.29 53.95 58.28
C ARG A 117 10.99 52.61 58.07
N ASN A 118 12.30 52.59 57.89
CA ASN A 118 13.04 51.34 57.78
C ASN A 118 13.21 50.68 59.14
N MET A 119 13.33 49.36 59.16
CA MET A 119 13.51 48.57 60.37
C MET A 119 14.58 47.52 60.14
N THR A 120 15.64 47.55 60.93
CA THR A 120 16.69 46.53 60.98
C THR A 120 16.68 45.84 62.34
N LYS A 121 16.60 44.50 62.30
CA LYS A 121 16.51 43.59 63.44
C LYS A 121 17.54 42.45 63.37
N GLY A 122 18.43 42.45 62.38
CA GLY A 122 19.58 41.53 62.30
C GLY A 122 20.89 42.22 62.68
N ILE A 123 21.86 41.49 63.20
CA ILE A 123 23.23 41.97 63.46
C ILE A 123 23.91 42.26 62.12
N TYR A 124 24.69 43.35 62.00
CA TYR A 124 25.32 43.79 60.74
C TYR A 124 24.33 44.07 59.58
N SER A 125 23.04 44.21 59.87
CA SER A 125 22.03 44.38 58.83
C SER A 125 21.82 45.85 58.42
N SER A 126 21.45 46.08 57.17
CA SER A 126 21.33 47.43 56.61
C SER A 126 20.05 47.63 55.80
N ALA A 127 19.30 48.69 56.10
CA ALA A 127 18.09 49.07 55.35
C ALA A 127 18.19 50.52 54.87
N PHE A 128 18.07 50.72 53.57
CA PHE A 128 18.17 52.03 52.93
C PHE A 128 16.92 52.30 52.06
N GLY A 129 16.29 53.46 52.25
CA GLY A 129 15.15 53.91 51.44
C GLY A 129 13.84 54.03 52.24
N TYR A 130 12.74 53.42 51.81
CA TYR A 130 11.42 53.61 52.43
C TYR A 130 10.76 52.30 52.87
N MET A 131 10.40 52.18 54.15
CA MET A 131 9.65 51.05 54.72
C MET A 131 10.26 49.67 54.45
N ASN A 132 11.58 49.55 54.41
CA ASN A 132 12.23 48.25 54.31
C ASN A 132 12.37 47.60 55.68
N LYS A 133 12.28 46.26 55.74
CA LYS A 133 12.38 45.48 56.97
C LYS A 133 13.42 44.39 56.83
N VAL A 134 14.57 44.55 57.47
CA VAL A 134 15.66 43.55 57.43
C VAL A 134 15.77 42.89 58.79
N ILE A 135 15.47 41.60 58.84
CA ILE A 135 15.51 40.79 60.06
C ILE A 135 16.73 39.87 60.06
N GLY A 136 17.14 39.37 58.90
CA GLY A 136 18.29 38.47 58.79
C GLY A 136 19.61 39.14 59.16
N ASP A 137 20.50 38.37 59.77
CA ASP A 137 21.84 38.81 60.14
C ASP A 137 22.70 38.97 58.87
N SER A 138 23.57 39.98 58.84
CA SER A 138 24.42 40.33 57.69
C SER A 138 23.66 40.57 56.38
N SER A 139 22.37 40.92 56.48
CA SER A 139 21.49 41.12 55.34
C SER A 139 21.25 42.58 55.01
N SER A 140 20.82 42.87 53.79
CA SER A 140 20.54 44.24 53.37
C SER A 140 19.30 44.40 52.50
N ALA A 141 18.64 45.54 52.63
CA ALA A 141 17.57 45.95 51.73
C ALA A 141 17.79 47.39 51.25
N PHE A 142 17.70 47.61 49.95
CA PHE A 142 17.81 48.92 49.33
C PHE A 142 16.61 49.19 48.42
N GLY A 143 15.95 50.34 48.59
CA GLY A 143 14.80 50.74 47.80
C GLY A 143 13.56 50.91 48.66
N ALA A 144 12.43 50.30 48.32
CA ALA A 144 11.18 50.53 49.05
C ALA A 144 10.35 49.27 49.29
N ARG A 145 9.80 49.14 50.51
CA ARG A 145 8.79 48.14 50.87
C ARG A 145 9.22 46.69 50.61
N TYR A 146 10.48 46.37 50.84
CA TYR A 146 10.98 45.00 50.87
C TYR A 146 11.18 44.48 52.29
N ALA A 147 11.02 43.18 52.49
CA ALA A 147 11.50 42.49 53.68
C ALA A 147 12.59 41.48 53.34
N VAL A 148 13.61 41.38 54.19
CA VAL A 148 14.69 40.40 54.09
C VAL A 148 14.84 39.71 55.43
N THR A 149 14.41 38.45 55.52
CA THR A 149 14.43 37.65 56.74
C THR A 149 15.49 36.57 56.70
N GLY A 150 15.93 36.13 55.52
CA GLY A 150 17.07 35.23 55.36
C GLY A 150 18.39 35.88 55.78
N ASN A 151 19.31 35.07 56.32
CA ASN A 151 20.63 35.53 56.74
C ASN A 151 21.57 35.69 55.53
N SER A 152 22.53 36.62 55.62
CA SER A 152 23.51 36.93 54.57
C SER A 152 22.87 37.19 53.20
N SER A 153 21.76 37.92 53.17
CA SER A 153 20.86 38.01 52.02
C SER A 153 20.51 39.45 51.65
N GLY A 154 20.02 39.65 50.42
CA GLY A 154 19.81 40.98 49.86
C GLY A 154 18.49 41.16 49.11
N ALA A 155 17.90 42.36 49.18
CA ALA A 155 16.84 42.79 48.28
C ALA A 155 17.04 44.22 47.80
N PHE A 156 17.10 44.43 46.49
CA PHE A 156 17.34 45.71 45.85
C PHE A 156 16.21 46.03 44.86
N GLY A 157 15.40 47.05 45.15
CA GLY A 157 14.31 47.50 44.27
C GLY A 157 13.04 47.92 45.03
N VAL A 158 11.88 47.76 44.40
CA VAL A 158 10.58 48.14 44.96
C VAL A 158 9.66 46.94 45.15
N GLY A 159 9.30 46.68 46.40
CA GLY A 159 8.29 45.72 46.81
C GLY A 159 6.92 46.36 47.06
N LYS A 160 6.16 45.81 48.01
CA LYS A 160 4.79 46.21 48.35
C LYS A 160 4.49 45.74 49.76
N THR A 161 3.78 46.60 50.49
CA THR A 161 3.19 46.28 51.78
C THR A 161 1.67 46.20 51.63
N SER A 162 1.03 45.32 52.39
CA SER A 162 -0.43 45.25 52.54
C SER A 162 -0.95 46.46 53.34
N PHE A 163 -2.27 46.58 53.46
CA PHE A 163 -2.91 47.56 54.33
C PHE A 163 -2.59 47.37 55.83
N SER A 164 -2.11 46.18 56.22
CA SER A 164 -1.65 45.85 57.58
C SER A 164 -0.14 46.06 57.77
N ASP A 165 0.53 46.76 56.85
CA ASP A 165 1.99 46.95 56.82
C ASP A 165 2.80 45.63 56.74
N GLU A 166 2.19 44.54 56.26
CA GLU A 166 2.90 43.29 55.98
C GLU A 166 3.55 43.34 54.60
N HIS A 167 4.83 42.99 54.53
CA HIS A 167 5.58 42.94 53.27
C HIS A 167 5.13 41.73 52.44
N GLU A 168 4.63 41.97 51.22
CA GLU A 168 4.19 40.91 50.30
C GLU A 168 5.38 40.22 49.62
N TYR A 169 6.44 41.00 49.38
CA TYR A 169 7.66 40.59 48.71
C TYR A 169 8.79 40.48 49.71
N ILE A 170 9.22 39.25 49.97
CA ILE A 170 10.14 38.91 51.04
C ILE A 170 11.27 38.05 50.48
N ASN A 171 12.51 38.32 50.90
CA ASN A 171 13.62 37.39 50.77
C ASN A 171 13.77 36.59 52.07
N GLU A 172 13.27 35.36 52.06
CA GLU A 172 13.33 34.45 53.21
C GLU A 172 14.42 33.38 53.08
N GLY A 173 15.07 33.30 51.92
CA GLY A 173 16.18 32.37 51.67
C GLY A 173 17.49 32.89 52.25
N ASN A 174 18.31 32.02 52.81
CA ASN A 174 19.65 32.37 53.26
C ASN A 174 20.60 32.48 52.07
N ASN A 175 21.66 33.29 52.22
CA ASN A 175 22.65 33.54 51.17
C ASN A 175 22.03 33.88 49.80
N SER A 176 20.89 34.57 49.80
CA SER A 176 20.07 34.76 48.60
C SER A 176 19.92 36.25 48.28
N TYR A 177 19.93 36.60 47.00
CA TYR A 177 19.95 37.99 46.56
C TYR A 177 18.92 38.24 45.46
N MET A 178 18.17 39.32 45.61
CA MET A 178 17.19 39.75 44.63
C MET A 178 17.48 41.17 44.16
N ILE A 179 17.58 41.36 42.84
CA ILE A 179 17.72 42.65 42.20
C ILE A 179 16.57 42.85 41.21
N GLY A 180 15.78 43.90 41.44
CA GLY A 180 14.61 44.29 40.67
C GLY A 180 13.33 44.33 41.52
N ASN A 181 12.21 44.60 40.88
CA ASN A 181 10.95 44.93 41.55
C ASN A 181 10.06 43.70 41.75
N LYS A 182 9.29 43.67 42.84
CA LYS A 182 8.28 42.63 43.12
C LYS A 182 8.82 41.20 43.10
N ASN A 183 10.04 41.00 43.61
CA ASN A 183 10.66 39.68 43.68
C ASN A 183 10.44 39.02 45.05
N LYS A 184 10.36 37.69 45.07
CA LYS A 184 10.18 36.91 46.30
C LYS A 184 11.01 35.64 46.28
N ILE A 185 11.60 35.30 47.43
CA ILE A 185 12.25 34.00 47.68
C ILE A 185 11.64 33.44 48.97
N ALA A 186 11.03 32.28 48.88
CA ALA A 186 10.39 31.60 50.01
C ALA A 186 11.41 31.04 51.01
N SER A 187 10.95 30.78 52.24
CA SER A 187 11.79 30.18 53.28
C SER A 187 12.26 28.77 52.89
N GLY A 188 13.51 28.44 53.25
CA GLY A 188 14.16 27.17 52.88
C GLY A 188 14.70 27.12 51.45
N SER A 189 14.66 28.23 50.72
CA SER A 189 15.20 28.36 49.37
C SER A 189 16.49 29.17 49.38
N ASP A 190 17.57 28.53 49.82
CA ASP A 190 18.87 29.14 50.06
C ASP A 190 19.75 29.18 48.78
N ASP A 191 20.78 30.03 48.77
CA ASP A 191 21.76 30.18 47.67
C ASP A 191 21.16 30.61 46.31
N ASN A 192 20.09 31.42 46.31
CA ASN A 192 19.45 31.83 45.06
C ASN A 192 19.77 33.26 44.65
N PHE A 193 19.79 33.50 43.34
CA PHE A 193 20.00 34.83 42.77
C PHE A 193 18.89 35.18 41.78
N ILE A 194 18.29 36.36 41.94
CA ILE A 194 17.31 36.91 41.01
C ILE A 194 17.84 38.21 40.43
N LEU A 195 17.84 38.32 39.10
CA LEU A 195 18.01 39.56 38.36
C LEU A 195 16.86 39.73 37.36
N GLY A 196 15.84 40.48 37.76
CA GLY A 196 14.60 40.65 36.99
C GLY A 196 13.50 41.26 37.84
N ASN A 197 12.29 41.42 37.29
CA ASN A 197 11.13 41.83 38.08
C ASN A 197 10.06 40.74 38.06
N ASN A 198 9.21 40.75 39.09
CA ASN A 198 8.05 39.86 39.20
C ASN A 198 8.45 38.37 39.20
N VAL A 199 9.56 38.03 39.86
CA VAL A 199 10.06 36.66 39.99
C VAL A 199 9.75 36.14 41.39
N SER A 200 9.17 34.94 41.46
CA SER A 200 8.95 34.23 42.73
C SER A 200 9.64 32.87 42.70
N ILE A 201 10.56 32.64 43.64
CA ILE A 201 11.17 31.33 43.88
C ILE A 201 10.41 30.65 45.02
N GLY A 202 9.80 29.50 44.71
CA GLY A 202 9.07 28.67 45.67
C GLY A 202 9.98 27.98 46.68
N ALA A 203 9.40 27.34 47.69
CA ALA A 203 10.15 26.65 48.75
C ALA A 203 11.00 25.50 48.21
N ALA A 204 12.10 25.18 48.93
CA ALA A 204 13.03 24.08 48.64
C ALA A 204 13.80 24.18 47.30
N ILE A 205 13.81 25.35 46.66
CA ILE A 205 14.62 25.59 45.46
C ILE A 205 15.93 26.23 45.91
N THR A 206 17.07 25.62 45.58
CA THR A 206 18.39 26.11 46.01
C THR A 206 19.38 26.22 44.86
N LYS A 207 20.38 27.10 44.98
CA LYS A 207 21.45 27.27 43.99
C LYS A 207 20.93 27.60 42.58
N SER A 208 19.84 28.36 42.48
CA SER A 208 19.26 28.77 41.20
C SER A 208 19.53 30.23 40.88
N VAL A 209 19.76 30.51 39.60
CA VAL A 209 19.89 31.87 39.06
C VAL A 209 18.71 32.13 38.13
N VAL A 210 17.90 33.15 38.42
CA VAL A 210 16.75 33.53 37.59
C VAL A 210 17.00 34.90 36.95
N LEU A 211 17.03 34.91 35.63
CA LEU A 211 17.37 36.08 34.80
C LEU A 211 16.16 36.52 33.97
N GLY A 212 15.86 37.82 34.04
CA GLY A 212 14.84 38.48 33.22
C GLY A 212 13.48 38.65 33.90
N ASP A 213 12.73 39.62 33.40
CA ASP A 213 11.36 39.95 33.86
C ASP A 213 10.40 38.77 33.68
N SER A 214 9.58 38.50 34.69
CA SER A 214 8.55 37.46 34.66
C SER A 214 9.08 36.04 34.38
N SER A 215 10.36 35.80 34.65
CA SER A 215 10.96 34.47 34.62
C SER A 215 10.55 33.65 35.84
N THR A 216 10.54 32.31 35.69
CA THR A 216 10.21 31.37 36.78
C THR A 216 11.43 30.52 37.12
N SER A 217 11.58 30.12 38.39
CA SER A 217 12.65 29.19 38.79
C SER A 217 12.48 27.84 38.09
N GLY A 218 13.54 27.35 37.42
CA GLY A 218 13.57 26.06 36.74
C GLY A 218 13.81 24.86 37.66
N GLY A 219 13.75 25.04 38.98
CA GLY A 219 14.18 24.09 40.00
C GLY A 219 15.60 24.38 40.53
N SER A 220 16.06 23.58 41.50
CA SER A 220 17.40 23.75 42.10
C SER A 220 18.53 23.47 41.12
N ASN A 221 19.68 24.13 41.28
CA ASN A 221 20.86 24.01 40.41
C ASN A 221 20.59 24.37 38.93
N THR A 222 19.77 25.40 38.68
CA THR A 222 19.43 25.83 37.32
C THR A 222 19.65 27.31 37.08
N VAL A 223 19.98 27.68 35.84
CA VAL A 223 19.88 29.05 35.33
C VAL A 223 18.61 29.15 34.48
N SER A 224 17.60 29.86 34.97
CA SER A 224 16.37 30.12 34.22
C SER A 224 16.42 31.50 33.55
N VAL A 225 16.20 31.54 32.25
CA VAL A 225 16.14 32.78 31.45
C VAL A 225 14.71 33.10 30.99
N GLY A 226 13.69 32.44 31.53
CA GLY A 226 12.31 32.61 31.07
C GLY A 226 11.27 31.88 31.92
N SER A 227 10.10 31.69 31.32
CA SER A 227 8.98 30.96 31.90
C SER A 227 8.35 30.02 30.87
N ALA A 228 7.32 29.27 31.28
CA ALA A 228 6.56 28.42 30.37
C ALA A 228 5.95 29.20 29.18
N THR A 229 5.53 30.45 29.41
CA THR A 229 4.87 31.31 28.41
C THR A 229 5.83 32.29 27.74
N LEU A 230 6.97 32.62 28.37
CA LEU A 230 7.96 33.54 27.84
C LEU A 230 9.35 32.89 27.82
N LYS A 231 9.72 32.32 26.67
CA LYS A 231 11.04 31.72 26.45
C LYS A 231 11.96 32.71 25.74
N ARG A 232 13.20 32.86 26.21
CA ARG A 232 14.19 33.77 25.61
C ARG A 232 15.18 33.00 24.76
N LYS A 233 15.56 33.59 23.63
CA LYS A 233 16.71 33.12 22.85
C LYS A 233 17.99 33.52 23.57
N ILE A 234 18.89 32.57 23.78
CA ILE A 234 20.26 32.85 24.19
C ILE A 234 21.06 33.06 22.91
N VAL A 235 21.54 34.28 22.71
CA VAL A 235 22.27 34.68 21.50
C VAL A 235 23.73 34.94 21.83
N ASN A 236 24.59 34.96 20.81
CA ASN A 236 26.04 35.14 20.96
C ASN A 236 26.71 34.04 21.80
N VAL A 237 26.21 32.81 21.68
CA VAL A 237 26.83 31.60 22.24
C VAL A 237 27.88 31.11 21.24
N GLY A 238 29.12 30.92 21.69
CA GLY A 238 30.18 30.29 20.89
C GLY A 238 29.88 28.80 20.66
N ASP A 239 30.53 28.20 19.68
CA ASP A 239 30.38 26.76 19.45
C ASP A 239 30.94 25.97 20.61
N GLY A 240 30.10 25.12 21.21
CA GLY A 240 30.51 24.24 22.30
C GLY A 240 31.36 23.07 21.79
N GLU A 241 32.24 22.53 22.62
CA GLU A 241 32.90 21.27 22.29
C GLU A 241 31.87 20.14 22.21
N ILE A 242 31.90 19.31 21.16
CA ILE A 242 30.99 18.17 21.01
C ILE A 242 31.75 16.87 21.36
N SER A 243 31.71 16.50 22.64
CA SER A 243 32.31 15.26 23.17
C SER A 243 31.44 14.66 24.28
N ALA A 244 31.63 13.38 24.59
CA ALA A 244 30.80 12.65 25.57
C ALA A 244 30.89 13.21 27.00
N THR A 245 31.93 13.98 27.29
CA THR A 245 32.18 14.61 28.60
C THR A 245 31.94 16.12 28.59
N SER A 246 31.61 16.71 27.44
CA SER A 246 31.39 18.15 27.33
C SER A 246 30.11 18.57 28.06
N THR A 247 30.17 19.72 28.72
CA THR A 247 29.05 20.39 29.39
C THR A 247 28.69 21.72 28.72
N ASP A 248 29.22 21.98 27.53
CA ASP A 248 29.01 23.23 26.80
C ASP A 248 27.60 23.34 26.20
N ALA A 249 27.13 24.57 26.03
CA ALA A 249 25.92 24.84 25.28
C ALA A 249 26.17 24.71 23.76
N VAL A 250 25.29 24.01 23.05
CA VAL A 250 25.38 23.85 21.59
C VAL A 250 24.63 24.95 20.84
N THR A 251 25.21 25.42 19.73
CA THR A 251 24.57 26.42 18.87
C THR A 251 23.64 25.78 17.83
N GLY A 252 22.70 26.54 17.30
CA GLY A 252 21.80 26.05 16.24
C GLY A 252 22.53 25.63 14.96
N LYS A 253 23.67 26.24 14.64
CA LYS A 253 24.49 25.85 13.49
C LYS A 253 25.23 24.53 13.70
N GLN A 254 25.67 24.22 14.92
CA GLN A 254 26.26 22.92 15.25
C GLN A 254 25.23 21.79 15.14
N LEU A 255 23.99 22.06 15.56
CA LEU A 255 22.89 21.11 15.37
C LEU A 255 22.54 20.94 13.87
N TYR A 256 22.60 22.01 13.08
CA TYR A 256 22.26 21.98 11.65
C TYR A 256 23.37 21.37 10.77
N SER A 257 24.64 21.59 11.08
CA SER A 257 25.76 21.04 10.31
C SER A 257 25.95 19.54 10.51
N GLY A 258 25.36 18.96 11.56
CA GLY A 258 25.50 17.54 11.89
C GLY A 258 26.89 17.17 12.44
N ASP A 259 27.79 18.15 12.59
CA ASP A 259 29.10 17.94 13.18
C ASP A 259 28.94 17.46 14.63
N GLY A 260 29.55 16.32 14.95
CA GLY A 260 29.58 15.78 16.31
C GLY A 260 28.27 15.11 16.80
N ILE A 261 27.21 15.03 15.98
CA ILE A 261 26.10 14.14 16.28
C ILE A 261 26.60 12.71 16.04
N ASP A 262 26.69 11.89 17.09
CA ASP A 262 26.92 10.47 16.93
C ASP A 262 25.72 9.84 16.20
N THR A 263 25.82 9.81 14.87
CA THR A 263 24.82 9.19 14.01
C THR A 263 24.64 7.71 14.34
N SER A 264 25.62 7.08 15.01
CA SER A 264 25.56 5.69 15.47
C SER A 264 24.57 5.51 16.63
N ALA A 265 24.53 6.44 17.58
CA ALA A 265 23.56 6.44 18.67
C ALA A 265 22.13 6.76 18.20
N TRP A 266 21.98 7.67 17.22
CA TRP A 266 20.68 7.94 16.58
C TRP A 266 20.20 6.76 15.74
N LYS A 267 21.10 6.12 14.97
CA LYS A 267 20.82 4.85 14.28
C LYS A 267 20.39 3.77 15.27
N ASN A 268 21.04 3.63 16.43
CA ASN A 268 20.66 2.66 17.45
C ASN A 268 19.25 2.93 18.03
N LYS A 269 18.92 4.19 18.32
CA LYS A 269 17.61 4.59 18.87
C LYS A 269 16.45 4.47 17.86
N LEU A 270 16.75 4.52 16.57
CA LEU A 270 15.84 4.21 15.47
C LEU A 270 15.78 2.70 15.12
N GLY A 271 16.50 1.84 15.85
CA GLY A 271 16.54 0.39 15.61
C GLY A 271 17.49 -0.07 14.50
N VAL A 272 18.37 0.81 14.04
CA VAL A 272 19.28 0.59 12.90
C VAL A 272 20.68 0.14 13.34
N ASN A 273 20.97 0.01 14.64
CA ASN A 273 22.23 -0.56 15.12
C ASN A 273 22.16 -1.03 16.58
N SER A 274 21.73 -2.26 16.82
CA SER A 274 22.11 -2.99 18.04
C SER A 274 22.63 -4.38 17.65
N GLY A 275 23.73 -4.79 18.30
CA GLY A 275 24.69 -5.78 17.82
C GLY A 275 24.10 -7.07 17.25
N GLY A 276 24.58 -7.45 16.06
CA GLY A 276 24.24 -8.68 15.34
C GLY A 276 23.57 -8.49 13.98
N VAL A 277 23.19 -7.25 13.65
CA VAL A 277 22.47 -6.89 12.43
C VAL A 277 23.44 -6.30 11.38
N ILE A 278 24.06 -7.15 10.55
CA ILE A 278 24.87 -6.68 9.42
C ILE A 278 23.96 -6.60 8.19
N ASN A 279 23.30 -5.47 7.98
CA ASN A 279 22.71 -5.19 6.68
C ASN A 279 23.77 -4.54 5.78
N THR A 280 24.04 -5.15 4.63
CA THR A 280 25.05 -4.66 3.69
C THR A 280 24.35 -4.13 2.45
N GLY A 281 24.07 -2.82 2.42
CA GLY A 281 23.63 -2.09 1.23
C GLY A 281 24.82 -1.44 0.54
N THR A 282 25.34 -2.01 -0.54
CA THR A 282 26.54 -1.48 -1.25
C THR A 282 26.22 -0.88 -2.62
N GLY A 283 25.05 -1.17 -3.19
CA GLY A 283 24.63 -0.59 -4.46
C GLY A 283 24.09 0.83 -4.30
N THR A 284 24.20 1.64 -5.34
CA THR A 284 23.55 2.97 -5.38
C THR A 284 22.04 2.79 -5.25
N ASP A 285 21.38 3.58 -4.38
CA ASP A 285 19.94 3.48 -4.07
C ASP A 285 19.48 2.09 -3.57
N SER A 286 20.40 1.28 -3.03
CA SER A 286 20.06 0.00 -2.43
C SER A 286 19.44 0.15 -1.03
N THR A 287 18.49 -0.72 -0.70
CA THR A 287 17.79 -0.71 0.60
C THR A 287 17.88 -2.08 1.26
N ALA A 288 18.51 -2.15 2.43
CA ALA A 288 18.58 -3.36 3.26
C ALA A 288 18.01 -3.09 4.66
N VAL A 289 16.93 -3.77 5.04
CA VAL A 289 16.14 -3.49 6.26
C VAL A 289 15.95 -4.78 7.08
N GLU A 290 16.00 -4.68 8.41
CA GLU A 290 15.99 -5.79 9.40
C GLU A 290 17.32 -6.54 9.55
N VAL A 291 17.39 -7.88 9.58
CA VAL A 291 18.59 -8.60 10.08
C VAL A 291 19.32 -9.38 8.98
N ASN A 292 20.63 -9.15 8.84
CA ASN A 292 21.53 -9.89 7.93
C ASN A 292 21.14 -9.84 6.45
N ASN A 293 20.47 -8.78 6.01
CA ASN A 293 20.09 -8.61 4.61
C ASN A 293 21.21 -7.97 3.79
N ILE A 294 21.40 -8.43 2.58
CA ILE A 294 22.48 -7.98 1.70
C ILE A 294 21.84 -7.44 0.42
N ALA A 295 21.93 -6.13 0.18
CA ALA A 295 21.46 -5.47 -1.03
C ALA A 295 22.68 -4.90 -1.79
N LYS A 296 23.30 -5.72 -2.65
CA LYS A 296 24.55 -5.37 -3.34
C LYS A 296 24.35 -4.59 -4.64
N GLY A 297 23.27 -4.87 -5.35
CA GLY A 297 23.01 -4.29 -6.67
C GLY A 297 22.46 -2.86 -6.61
N ASN A 298 22.64 -2.10 -7.69
CA ASN A 298 22.01 -0.79 -7.82
C ASN A 298 20.48 -0.93 -7.78
N SER A 299 19.82 -0.07 -7.00
CA SER A 299 18.37 -0.08 -6.77
C SER A 299 17.83 -1.43 -6.26
N SER A 300 18.69 -2.24 -5.63
CA SER A 300 18.31 -3.53 -5.06
C SER A 300 17.65 -3.37 -3.69
N SER A 301 16.78 -4.32 -3.34
CA SER A 301 15.98 -4.27 -2.12
C SER A 301 16.03 -5.60 -1.36
N ALA A 302 16.43 -5.57 -0.09
CA ALA A 302 16.47 -6.75 0.77
C ALA A 302 15.81 -6.48 2.14
N PHE A 303 14.71 -7.17 2.45
CA PHE A 303 13.91 -6.92 3.66
C PHE A 303 13.62 -8.22 4.42
N GLY A 304 13.82 -8.24 5.73
CA GLY A 304 13.46 -9.39 6.60
C GLY A 304 14.66 -10.02 7.33
N TYR A 305 14.85 -11.33 7.21
CA TYR A 305 15.99 -12.04 7.80
C TYR A 305 16.84 -12.76 6.75
N ARG A 306 18.13 -12.42 6.66
CA ARG A 306 19.14 -13.14 5.87
C ARG A 306 18.84 -13.25 4.37
N ASN A 307 18.24 -12.22 3.78
CA ASN A 307 17.99 -12.15 2.34
C ASN A 307 19.17 -11.55 1.59
N GLU A 308 19.36 -11.94 0.33
CA GLU A 308 20.40 -11.40 -0.54
C GLU A 308 19.82 -10.99 -1.89
N ALA A 309 19.92 -9.70 -2.21
CA ALA A 309 19.62 -9.10 -3.51
C ALA A 309 20.94 -8.64 -4.15
N SER A 310 21.49 -9.45 -5.06
CA SER A 310 22.90 -9.36 -5.47
C SER A 310 23.17 -8.36 -6.60
N GLU A 311 22.20 -8.11 -7.47
CA GLU A 311 22.40 -7.44 -8.77
C GLU A 311 21.37 -6.32 -9.02
N GLU A 312 21.51 -5.56 -10.10
CA GLU A 312 20.65 -4.41 -10.43
C GLU A 312 19.15 -4.76 -10.38
N ASN A 313 18.35 -3.92 -9.70
CA ASN A 313 16.90 -4.07 -9.50
C ASN A 313 16.46 -5.41 -8.88
N SER A 314 17.38 -6.16 -8.25
CA SER A 314 17.02 -7.42 -7.57
C SER A 314 16.27 -7.16 -6.27
N SER A 315 15.33 -8.03 -5.93
CA SER A 315 14.42 -7.88 -4.79
C SER A 315 14.31 -9.17 -3.97
N ALA A 316 14.71 -9.15 -2.70
CA ALA A 316 14.66 -10.31 -1.81
C ALA A 316 13.94 -10.00 -0.49
N PHE A 317 12.78 -10.60 -0.25
CA PHE A 317 11.90 -10.25 0.89
C PHE A 317 11.47 -11.49 1.69
N GLY A 318 11.62 -11.46 3.01
CA GLY A 318 11.17 -12.52 3.92
C GLY A 318 12.32 -13.18 4.69
N TYR A 319 12.45 -14.51 4.64
CA TYR A 319 13.49 -15.26 5.37
C TYR A 319 14.39 -16.05 4.40
N PHE A 320 15.69 -15.77 4.38
CA PHE A 320 16.71 -16.55 3.69
C PHE A 320 16.51 -16.66 2.17
N ASN A 321 16.04 -15.60 1.51
CA ASN A 321 15.86 -15.60 0.05
C ASN A 321 17.09 -15.05 -0.67
N THR A 322 17.34 -15.51 -1.90
CA THR A 322 18.42 -15.02 -2.77
C THR A 322 17.85 -14.61 -4.13
N ALA A 323 17.86 -13.32 -4.43
CA ALA A 323 17.63 -12.74 -5.75
C ALA A 323 19.01 -12.40 -6.35
N GLY A 324 19.59 -13.35 -7.07
CA GLY A 324 21.01 -13.37 -7.42
C GLY A 324 21.38 -12.72 -8.76
N ARG A 325 20.41 -12.31 -9.58
CA ARG A 325 20.62 -11.74 -10.93
C ARG A 325 19.82 -10.47 -11.17
N LYS A 326 20.11 -9.77 -12.27
CA LYS A 326 19.41 -8.55 -12.66
C LYS A 326 17.89 -8.76 -12.76
N ASN A 327 17.12 -7.83 -12.21
CA ASN A 327 15.65 -7.85 -12.12
C ASN A 327 15.06 -9.12 -11.48
N SER A 328 15.85 -9.92 -10.75
CA SER A 328 15.35 -11.14 -10.10
C SER A 328 14.56 -10.81 -8.83
N SER A 329 13.54 -11.63 -8.53
CA SER A 329 12.65 -11.42 -7.38
C SER A 329 12.50 -12.70 -6.57
N ALA A 330 12.82 -12.66 -5.28
CA ALA A 330 12.70 -13.80 -4.36
C ALA A 330 11.92 -13.41 -3.09
N PHE A 331 10.73 -13.96 -2.89
CA PHE A 331 9.81 -13.56 -1.81
C PHE A 331 9.31 -14.77 -1.01
N GLY A 332 9.33 -14.69 0.33
CA GLY A 332 8.83 -15.74 1.22
C GLY A 332 9.96 -16.35 2.05
N ARG A 333 10.15 -17.67 2.01
CA ARG A 333 11.18 -18.37 2.79
C ARG A 333 12.07 -19.29 1.94
N ALA A 334 13.38 -19.11 2.02
CA ALA A 334 14.39 -19.98 1.40
C ALA A 334 14.29 -20.10 -0.13
N ASN A 335 13.82 -19.06 -0.84
CA ASN A 335 13.71 -19.07 -2.29
C ASN A 335 15.01 -18.60 -2.96
N THR A 336 15.29 -19.10 -4.16
CA THR A 336 16.43 -18.70 -4.98
C THR A 336 15.94 -18.33 -6.38
N ALA A 337 16.08 -17.06 -6.75
CA ALA A 337 15.88 -16.54 -8.09
C ALA A 337 17.25 -16.15 -8.66
N SER A 338 17.92 -17.09 -9.34
CA SER A 338 19.31 -16.93 -9.80
C SER A 338 19.44 -16.80 -11.33
N GLY A 339 18.33 -16.62 -12.04
CA GLY A 339 18.29 -16.24 -13.45
C GLY A 339 17.94 -14.76 -13.63
N GLU A 340 18.34 -14.16 -14.74
CA GLU A 340 17.92 -12.79 -15.10
C GLU A 340 16.40 -12.74 -15.30
N ASN A 341 15.74 -11.69 -14.77
CA ASN A 341 14.27 -11.55 -14.75
C ASN A 341 13.53 -12.75 -14.09
N SER A 342 14.23 -13.58 -13.30
CA SER A 342 13.61 -14.76 -12.68
C SER A 342 12.80 -14.39 -11.43
N SER A 343 11.76 -15.18 -11.13
CA SER A 343 10.88 -14.96 -9.98
C SER A 343 10.71 -16.24 -9.16
N ALA A 344 10.95 -16.17 -7.85
CA ALA A 344 10.77 -17.28 -6.92
C ALA A 344 9.95 -16.85 -5.69
N PHE A 345 8.71 -17.34 -5.55
CA PHE A 345 7.76 -16.92 -4.52
C PHE A 345 7.21 -18.09 -3.71
N GLY A 346 7.25 -18.01 -2.38
CA GLY A 346 6.68 -19.02 -1.46
C GLY A 346 7.74 -19.66 -0.56
N TYR A 347 7.87 -20.99 -0.57
CA TYR A 347 8.85 -21.73 0.23
C TYR A 347 9.76 -22.64 -0.60
N PHE A 348 11.07 -22.43 -0.50
CA PHE A 348 12.10 -23.30 -1.09
C PHE A 348 11.99 -23.48 -2.61
N ASN A 349 11.58 -22.42 -3.33
CA ASN A 349 11.51 -22.45 -4.79
C ASN A 349 12.83 -22.04 -5.42
N ASN A 350 13.14 -22.61 -6.60
CA ASN A 350 14.37 -22.31 -7.33
C ASN A 350 14.09 -21.99 -8.80
N ALA A 351 14.32 -20.75 -9.20
CA ALA A 351 14.20 -20.24 -10.57
C ALA A 351 15.60 -19.88 -11.08
N THR A 352 16.25 -20.78 -11.82
CA THR A 352 17.71 -20.71 -12.07
C THR A 352 18.11 -20.11 -13.41
N LYS A 353 17.17 -19.92 -14.35
CA LYS A 353 17.47 -19.45 -15.71
C LYS A 353 16.68 -18.18 -16.06
N GLU A 354 17.06 -17.55 -17.16
CA GLU A 354 16.44 -16.34 -17.68
C GLU A 354 14.92 -16.49 -17.80
N ASN A 355 14.17 -15.50 -17.30
CA ASN A 355 12.70 -15.43 -17.28
C ASN A 355 12.01 -16.64 -16.61
N SER A 356 12.72 -17.43 -15.81
CA SER A 356 12.14 -18.59 -15.13
C SER A 356 11.32 -18.18 -13.91
N SER A 357 10.22 -18.89 -13.65
CA SER A 357 9.25 -18.56 -12.61
C SER A 357 8.92 -19.78 -11.74
N ALA A 358 9.15 -19.71 -10.43
CA ALA A 358 8.88 -20.79 -9.49
C ALA A 358 8.02 -20.30 -8.30
N PHE A 359 6.79 -20.79 -8.19
CA PHE A 359 5.78 -20.29 -7.23
C PHE A 359 5.15 -21.42 -6.41
N GLY A 360 5.08 -21.27 -5.09
CA GLY A 360 4.48 -22.25 -4.18
C GLY A 360 5.50 -22.88 -3.23
N HIS A 361 5.62 -24.21 -3.22
CA HIS A 361 6.48 -24.96 -2.30
C HIS A 361 7.39 -25.94 -3.04
N TRP A 362 8.71 -25.82 -2.92
CA TRP A 362 9.71 -26.75 -3.48
C TRP A 362 9.76 -26.88 -5.01
N ASN A 363 9.31 -25.86 -5.75
CA ASN A 363 9.33 -25.92 -7.22
C ASN A 363 10.71 -25.56 -7.79
N LYS A 364 11.03 -26.13 -8.96
CA LYS A 364 12.29 -25.90 -9.68
C LYS A 364 12.02 -25.54 -11.13
N ALA A 365 12.17 -24.27 -11.48
CA ALA A 365 12.12 -23.77 -12.85
C ALA A 365 13.57 -23.60 -13.35
N ARG A 366 14.05 -24.57 -14.14
CA ARG A 366 15.45 -24.73 -14.53
C ARG A 366 15.73 -24.51 -16.01
N GLY A 367 14.69 -24.40 -16.84
CA GLY A 367 14.84 -24.00 -18.23
C GLY A 367 14.62 -22.50 -18.43
N LYS A 368 15.10 -21.95 -19.56
CA LYS A 368 14.81 -20.57 -19.96
C LYS A 368 13.30 -20.41 -20.21
N ASN A 369 12.70 -19.31 -19.75
CA ASN A 369 11.26 -19.05 -19.81
C ASN A 369 10.38 -20.14 -19.15
N SER A 370 10.96 -21.00 -18.30
CA SER A 370 10.22 -22.10 -17.70
C SER A 370 9.38 -21.64 -16.50
N SER A 371 8.25 -22.29 -16.26
CA SER A 371 7.34 -22.00 -15.15
C SER A 371 7.05 -23.25 -14.33
N ALA A 372 7.16 -23.15 -13.00
CA ALA A 372 6.82 -24.23 -12.08
C ALA A 372 5.95 -23.70 -10.92
N PHE A 373 4.70 -24.15 -10.84
CA PHE A 373 3.70 -23.63 -9.89
C PHE A 373 3.03 -24.76 -9.08
N GLY A 374 2.96 -24.61 -7.76
CA GLY A 374 2.29 -25.56 -6.85
C GLY A 374 3.25 -26.22 -5.87
N TYR A 375 3.32 -27.55 -5.81
CA TYR A 375 4.17 -28.29 -4.90
C TYR A 375 5.13 -29.25 -5.63
N LYS A 376 6.44 -29.02 -5.44
CA LYS A 376 7.52 -29.93 -5.88
C LYS A 376 7.49 -30.25 -7.38
N ASN A 377 7.12 -29.28 -8.21
CA ASN A 377 7.18 -29.40 -9.67
C ASN A 377 8.58 -29.05 -10.19
N ILE A 378 8.97 -29.64 -11.31
CA ILE A 378 10.26 -29.45 -11.96
C ILE A 378 10.02 -29.19 -13.45
N ALA A 379 10.43 -28.02 -13.95
CA ALA A 379 10.44 -27.67 -15.37
C ALA A 379 11.89 -27.47 -15.80
N ASN A 380 12.49 -28.46 -16.48
CA ASN A 380 13.90 -28.47 -16.84
C ASN A 380 14.17 -27.89 -18.25
N GLY A 381 13.21 -27.99 -19.18
CA GLY A 381 13.36 -27.54 -20.56
C GLY A 381 13.02 -26.08 -20.81
N GLU A 382 13.47 -25.56 -21.95
CA GLU A 382 13.11 -24.22 -22.42
C GLU A 382 11.61 -24.12 -22.72
N ASN A 383 10.99 -23.02 -22.29
CA ASN A 383 9.54 -22.76 -22.38
C ASN A 383 8.65 -23.83 -21.72
N ASP A 384 9.20 -24.64 -20.81
CA ASP A 384 8.42 -25.68 -20.13
C ASP A 384 7.54 -25.13 -19.01
N SER A 385 6.44 -25.80 -18.75
CA SER A 385 5.43 -25.42 -17.76
C SER A 385 5.00 -26.61 -16.91
N ALA A 386 5.18 -26.54 -15.59
CA ALA A 386 4.83 -27.60 -14.65
C ALA A 386 3.91 -27.07 -13.54
N PHE A 387 2.64 -27.48 -13.54
CA PHE A 387 1.60 -26.96 -12.67
C PHE A 387 0.92 -28.08 -11.85
N GLY A 388 0.83 -27.92 -10.53
CA GLY A 388 0.15 -28.86 -9.64
C GLY A 388 1.09 -29.48 -8.61
N PHE A 389 1.18 -30.80 -8.55
CA PHE A 389 1.95 -31.53 -7.54
C PHE A 389 2.88 -32.57 -8.19
N LEU A 390 4.19 -32.53 -7.90
CA LEU A 390 5.18 -33.53 -8.35
C LEU A 390 5.32 -33.72 -9.87
N ASN A 391 4.94 -32.74 -10.71
CA ASN A 391 5.14 -32.88 -12.15
C ASN A 391 6.60 -32.64 -12.54
N ILE A 392 7.09 -33.40 -13.52
CA ILE A 392 8.43 -33.27 -14.08
C ILE A 392 8.31 -33.08 -15.59
N VAL A 393 8.83 -31.97 -16.10
CA VAL A 393 8.85 -31.66 -17.53
C VAL A 393 10.30 -31.50 -17.95
N ASN A 394 10.76 -32.42 -18.80
CA ASN A 394 12.10 -32.50 -19.36
C ASN A 394 12.09 -32.31 -20.88
N GLY A 395 10.99 -31.82 -21.43
CA GLY A 395 10.83 -31.60 -22.87
C GLY A 395 11.42 -30.26 -23.31
N GLU A 396 10.91 -29.74 -24.42
CA GLU A 396 11.09 -28.34 -24.83
C GLU A 396 9.71 -27.85 -25.27
N ASN A 397 9.31 -26.64 -24.88
CA ASN A 397 7.97 -26.08 -25.14
C ASN A 397 6.83 -26.98 -24.65
N SER A 398 7.01 -27.65 -23.50
CA SER A 398 6.11 -28.69 -23.04
C SER A 398 5.43 -28.35 -21.73
N SER A 399 4.26 -28.95 -21.47
CA SER A 399 3.45 -28.56 -20.32
C SER A 399 2.83 -29.76 -19.61
N ALA A 400 2.97 -29.81 -18.28
CA ALA A 400 2.32 -30.81 -17.44
C ALA A 400 1.46 -30.15 -16.36
N PHE A 401 0.21 -30.60 -16.28
CA PHE A 401 -0.80 -30.17 -15.30
C PHE A 401 -1.32 -31.36 -14.51
N GLY A 402 -1.41 -31.23 -13.18
CA GLY A 402 -2.05 -32.20 -12.30
C GLY A 402 -1.09 -32.84 -11.30
N TYR A 403 -1.13 -34.17 -11.14
CA TYR A 403 -0.38 -34.90 -10.11
C TYR A 403 0.61 -35.90 -10.71
N ARG A 404 1.89 -35.71 -10.41
CA ARG A 404 2.96 -36.67 -10.64
C ARG A 404 3.02 -37.16 -12.09
N ASN A 405 3.00 -36.22 -13.03
CA ASN A 405 3.19 -36.51 -14.45
C ASN A 405 4.66 -36.31 -14.87
N ASN A 406 5.07 -37.00 -15.94
CA ASN A 406 6.38 -36.85 -16.56
C ASN A 406 6.26 -36.53 -18.06
N ILE A 407 7.04 -35.57 -18.56
CA ILE A 407 7.22 -35.34 -19.99
C ILE A 407 8.71 -35.38 -20.31
N GLY A 408 9.08 -36.11 -21.36
CA GLY A 408 10.45 -36.22 -21.84
C GLY A 408 11.35 -37.07 -20.95
N GLN A 409 12.65 -37.03 -21.26
CA GLN A 409 13.70 -37.78 -20.57
C GLN A 409 14.92 -36.87 -20.34
N LEU A 410 15.80 -37.30 -19.44
CA LEU A 410 17.09 -36.65 -19.21
C LEU A 410 18.20 -37.48 -19.85
N LYS A 411 19.18 -36.80 -20.44
CA LYS A 411 20.46 -37.38 -20.87
C LYS A 411 21.60 -36.74 -20.10
N LYS A 412 22.78 -37.36 -20.16
CA LYS A 412 24.02 -36.73 -19.69
C LYS A 412 24.60 -35.86 -20.80
N ASP A 413 25.03 -34.66 -20.47
CA ASP A 413 25.85 -33.83 -21.35
C ASP A 413 27.34 -34.25 -21.31
N ASP A 414 28.18 -33.52 -22.05
CA ASP A 414 29.62 -33.79 -22.15
C ASP A 414 30.37 -33.63 -20.82
N TRP A 415 29.77 -32.94 -19.85
CA TRP A 415 30.30 -32.75 -18.50
C TRP A 415 29.69 -33.73 -17.48
N GLY A 416 28.81 -34.64 -17.94
CA GLY A 416 28.16 -35.66 -17.12
C GLY A 416 26.93 -35.18 -16.36
N ASP A 417 26.49 -33.94 -16.57
CA ASP A 417 25.31 -33.36 -15.93
C ASP A 417 24.02 -33.81 -16.64
N PHE A 418 22.96 -33.98 -15.85
CA PHE A 418 21.65 -34.37 -16.40
C PHE A 418 20.94 -33.16 -17.02
N VAL A 419 20.76 -33.21 -18.34
CA VAL A 419 20.06 -32.19 -19.15
C VAL A 419 18.87 -32.81 -19.88
N PRO A 420 17.82 -32.02 -20.19
CA PRO A 420 16.74 -32.44 -21.08
C PRO A 420 17.24 -33.09 -22.37
N ASP A 421 16.68 -34.25 -22.74
CA ASP A 421 16.90 -34.81 -24.06
C ASP A 421 15.85 -34.30 -25.04
N VAL A 422 16.27 -33.39 -25.92
CA VAL A 422 15.42 -32.74 -26.93
C VAL A 422 14.72 -33.69 -27.90
N ASN A 423 15.14 -34.95 -27.96
CA ASN A 423 14.52 -35.98 -28.79
C ASN A 423 13.27 -36.61 -28.16
N TYR A 424 12.95 -36.31 -26.89
CA TYR A 424 11.83 -36.90 -26.18
C TYR A 424 10.93 -35.84 -25.56
N GLY A 425 9.63 -35.94 -25.83
CA GLY A 425 8.61 -35.10 -25.21
C GLY A 425 8.67 -33.63 -25.61
N LYS A 426 9.24 -33.28 -26.78
CA LYS A 426 9.17 -31.90 -27.32
C LYS A 426 7.73 -31.54 -27.68
N GLN A 427 7.34 -30.28 -27.43
CA GLN A 427 6.01 -29.73 -27.73
C GLN A 427 4.86 -30.63 -27.27
N SER A 428 4.99 -31.19 -26.07
CA SER A 428 4.08 -32.20 -25.57
C SER A 428 3.29 -31.72 -24.35
N LEU A 429 2.12 -32.31 -24.15
CA LEU A 429 1.16 -31.86 -23.13
C LEU A 429 0.62 -33.03 -22.31
N VAL A 430 0.63 -32.88 -20.99
CA VAL A 430 -0.08 -33.79 -20.08
C VAL A 430 -1.03 -33.01 -19.19
N PHE A 431 -2.29 -33.41 -19.17
CA PHE A 431 -3.28 -32.97 -18.20
C PHE A 431 -3.83 -34.20 -17.48
N GLY A 432 -3.36 -34.47 -16.27
CA GLY A 432 -3.67 -35.77 -15.67
C GLY A 432 -2.99 -36.12 -14.37
N THR A 433 -3.00 -37.42 -14.09
CA THR A 433 -2.42 -38.02 -12.88
C THR A 433 -1.58 -39.22 -13.29
N GLU A 434 -0.32 -39.28 -12.83
CA GLU A 434 0.55 -40.46 -12.98
C GLU A 434 0.74 -40.94 -14.43
N TYR A 435 0.92 -39.99 -15.36
CA TYR A 435 1.19 -40.26 -16.77
C TYR A 435 2.58 -39.84 -17.23
N SER A 436 3.14 -40.57 -18.20
CA SER A 436 4.37 -40.16 -18.89
C SER A 436 4.16 -39.97 -20.39
N VAL A 437 4.76 -38.94 -20.97
CA VAL A 437 4.81 -38.69 -22.42
C VAL A 437 6.25 -38.54 -22.85
N THR A 438 6.71 -39.40 -23.77
CA THR A 438 8.06 -39.36 -24.34
C THR A 438 8.04 -39.14 -25.85
N GLY A 439 6.92 -39.39 -26.53
CA GLY A 439 6.74 -38.99 -27.92
C GLY A 439 6.72 -37.48 -28.09
N ASN A 440 7.24 -36.98 -29.21
CA ASN A 440 7.23 -35.56 -29.55
C ASN A 440 5.88 -35.15 -30.14
N TYR A 441 5.49 -33.88 -29.99
CA TYR A 441 4.21 -33.33 -30.48
C TYR A 441 2.99 -34.13 -30.01
N SER A 442 3.05 -34.64 -28.78
CA SER A 442 2.14 -35.67 -28.29
C SER A 442 1.50 -35.26 -26.98
N GLY A 443 0.40 -35.92 -26.60
CA GLY A 443 -0.25 -35.55 -25.35
C GLY A 443 -1.19 -36.56 -24.74
N VAL A 444 -1.53 -36.30 -23.48
CA VAL A 444 -2.42 -37.12 -22.66
C VAL A 444 -3.36 -36.27 -21.85
N PHE A 445 -4.64 -36.63 -21.86
CA PHE A 445 -5.64 -36.17 -20.91
C PHE A 445 -6.22 -37.37 -20.16
N GLY A 446 -5.91 -37.57 -18.88
CA GLY A 446 -6.48 -38.70 -18.11
C GLY A 446 -5.72 -39.12 -16.85
N VAL A 447 -6.09 -40.28 -16.32
CA VAL A 447 -5.46 -40.91 -15.14
C VAL A 447 -4.72 -42.20 -15.50
N GLY A 448 -3.44 -42.23 -15.16
CA GLY A 448 -2.51 -43.34 -15.32
C GLY A 448 -2.37 -44.16 -14.03
N GLU A 449 -1.20 -44.74 -13.85
CA GLU A 449 -0.86 -45.59 -12.71
C GLU A 449 0.67 -45.76 -12.68
N LEU A 450 1.24 -45.71 -11.48
CA LEU A 450 2.64 -46.07 -11.25
C LEU A 450 2.77 -47.52 -10.83
N ASN A 451 3.83 -48.19 -11.31
CA ASN A 451 4.32 -49.43 -10.74
C ASN A 451 5.59 -49.11 -9.92
N GLY A 452 5.41 -48.89 -8.62
CA GLY A 452 6.48 -48.33 -7.78
C GLY A 452 6.79 -46.87 -8.17
N ASN A 453 7.92 -46.65 -8.83
CA ASN A 453 8.32 -45.34 -9.36
C ASN A 453 8.22 -45.23 -10.88
N ASP A 454 7.90 -46.33 -11.58
CA ASP A 454 7.85 -46.37 -13.03
C ASP A 454 6.44 -46.13 -13.55
N TYR A 455 6.34 -45.36 -14.63
CA TYR A 455 5.05 -45.10 -15.29
C TYR A 455 4.61 -46.33 -16.08
N LYS A 456 3.45 -46.91 -15.71
CA LYS A 456 2.89 -48.07 -16.40
C LYS A 456 2.28 -47.69 -17.75
N TYR A 457 1.71 -46.49 -17.82
CA TYR A 457 1.00 -45.97 -18.98
C TYR A 457 1.78 -44.78 -19.56
N ILE A 458 2.26 -44.95 -20.78
CA ILE A 458 3.16 -44.01 -21.45
C ILE A 458 2.66 -43.72 -22.86
N ASN A 459 2.74 -42.45 -23.28
CA ASN A 459 2.65 -42.10 -24.70
C ASN A 459 4.05 -42.01 -25.29
N GLU A 460 4.47 -43.03 -26.02
CA GLU A 460 5.80 -43.09 -26.65
C GLU A 460 5.75 -42.79 -28.16
N GLY A 461 4.55 -42.73 -28.76
CA GLY A 461 4.38 -42.41 -30.17
C GLY A 461 4.46 -40.90 -30.43
N ASN A 462 5.08 -40.49 -31.53
CA ASN A 462 5.10 -39.09 -31.95
C ASN A 462 3.76 -38.69 -32.57
N ASN A 463 3.45 -37.40 -32.57
CA ASN A 463 2.18 -36.84 -33.09
C ASN A 463 0.93 -37.56 -32.55
N SER A 464 1.01 -38.14 -31.35
CA SER A 464 0.00 -39.07 -30.85
C SER A 464 -0.69 -38.53 -29.61
N TYR A 465 -2.00 -38.70 -29.52
CA TYR A 465 -2.80 -38.13 -28.44
C TYR A 465 -3.74 -39.15 -27.80
N MET A 466 -3.82 -39.13 -26.48
CA MET A 466 -4.69 -40.00 -25.71
C MET A 466 -5.63 -39.20 -24.82
N ILE A 467 -6.93 -39.50 -24.89
CA ILE A 467 -7.95 -38.97 -24.00
C ILE A 467 -8.65 -40.14 -23.29
N GLY A 468 -8.55 -40.14 -21.96
CA GLY A 468 -9.09 -41.15 -21.06
C GLY A 468 -8.00 -41.92 -20.29
N ASN A 469 -8.43 -42.87 -19.47
CA ASN A 469 -7.62 -43.47 -18.41
C ASN A 469 -6.97 -44.79 -18.85
N LYS A 470 -5.80 -45.08 -18.28
CA LYS A 470 -5.07 -46.34 -18.48
C LYS A 470 -4.78 -46.68 -19.96
N ASN A 471 -4.61 -45.66 -20.80
CA ASN A 471 -4.21 -45.82 -22.20
C ASN A 471 -2.68 -45.82 -22.36
N LYS A 472 -2.18 -46.55 -23.36
CA LYS A 472 -0.76 -46.61 -23.72
C LYS A 472 -0.57 -46.63 -25.24
N ILE A 473 0.45 -45.92 -25.74
CA ILE A 473 0.93 -46.00 -27.12
C ILE A 473 2.41 -46.35 -27.08
N ALA A 474 2.79 -47.45 -27.73
CA ALA A 474 4.16 -47.93 -27.76
C ALA A 474 5.07 -47.10 -28.68
N SER A 475 6.37 -47.11 -28.42
CA SER A 475 7.37 -46.41 -29.24
C SER A 475 7.34 -46.90 -30.70
N GLY A 476 7.53 -45.98 -31.64
CA GLY A 476 7.41 -46.24 -33.09
C GLY A 476 5.97 -46.47 -33.57
N SER A 477 4.98 -46.02 -32.78
CA SER A 477 3.54 -46.03 -33.13
C SER A 477 3.05 -44.58 -33.17
N ASP A 478 3.44 -43.86 -34.22
CA ASP A 478 3.20 -42.45 -34.45
C ASP A 478 1.84 -42.17 -35.12
N ASP A 479 1.41 -40.90 -35.04
CA ASP A 479 0.20 -40.38 -35.67
C ASP A 479 -1.10 -41.09 -35.18
N ASN A 480 -1.13 -41.54 -33.93
CA ASN A 480 -2.27 -42.27 -33.38
C ASN A 480 -3.12 -41.42 -32.43
N PHE A 481 -4.43 -41.68 -32.42
CA PHE A 481 -5.38 -41.04 -31.51
C PHE A 481 -6.18 -42.06 -30.72
N ILE A 482 -6.29 -41.88 -29.41
CA ILE A 482 -7.14 -42.69 -28.53
C ILE A 482 -8.17 -41.79 -27.86
N LEU A 483 -9.44 -42.18 -27.93
CA LEU A 483 -10.52 -41.63 -27.11
C LEU A 483 -11.27 -42.79 -26.43
N GLY A 484 -10.90 -43.10 -25.19
CA GLY A 484 -11.43 -44.24 -24.46
C GLY A 484 -10.62 -44.56 -23.21
N ASN A 485 -10.94 -45.66 -22.55
CA ASN A 485 -10.21 -46.15 -21.37
C ASN A 485 -9.67 -47.56 -21.62
N ASN A 486 -8.51 -47.87 -21.03
CA ASN A 486 -7.87 -49.18 -21.12
C ASN A 486 -7.59 -49.64 -22.56
N VAL A 487 -7.01 -48.74 -23.37
CA VAL A 487 -6.61 -49.00 -24.75
C VAL A 487 -5.08 -49.03 -24.84
N ALA A 488 -4.54 -50.07 -25.48
CA ALA A 488 -3.11 -50.17 -25.77
C ALA A 488 -2.89 -50.29 -27.28
N ILE A 489 -2.12 -49.36 -27.85
CA ILE A 489 -1.62 -49.45 -29.22
C ILE A 489 -0.21 -50.05 -29.18
N GLY A 490 -0.04 -51.20 -29.81
CA GLY A 490 1.24 -51.90 -29.92
C GLY A 490 2.15 -51.28 -30.98
N THR A 491 3.42 -51.71 -30.97
CA THR A 491 4.49 -51.20 -31.84
C THR A 491 4.15 -51.32 -33.33
N GLY A 492 4.49 -50.28 -34.13
CA GLY A 492 4.41 -50.31 -35.59
C GLY A 492 3.01 -50.04 -36.16
N ILE A 493 2.05 -49.69 -35.31
CA ILE A 493 0.72 -49.23 -35.74
C ILE A 493 0.79 -47.72 -35.93
N GLN A 494 0.58 -47.24 -37.15
CA GLN A 494 0.62 -45.81 -37.50
C GLN A 494 -0.78 -45.30 -37.89
N ASN A 495 -1.00 -44.00 -37.80
CA ASN A 495 -2.14 -43.30 -38.41
C ASN A 495 -3.51 -43.94 -38.07
N SER A 496 -3.74 -44.30 -36.81
CA SER A 496 -4.94 -45.02 -36.38
C SER A 496 -5.71 -44.27 -35.29
N VAL A 497 -7.04 -44.42 -35.31
CA VAL A 497 -7.96 -43.79 -34.36
C VAL A 497 -8.70 -44.88 -33.59
N VAL A 498 -8.58 -44.90 -32.26
CA VAL A 498 -9.22 -45.89 -31.41
C VAL A 498 -10.27 -45.23 -30.53
N LEU A 499 -11.53 -45.61 -30.71
CA LEU A 499 -12.69 -45.02 -30.06
C LEU A 499 -13.38 -46.03 -29.14
N GLY A 500 -13.60 -45.62 -27.89
CA GLY A 500 -14.33 -46.36 -26.86
C GLY A 500 -13.46 -47.22 -25.94
N ASN A 501 -14.00 -47.53 -24.76
CA ASN A 501 -13.29 -48.29 -23.72
C ASN A 501 -13.04 -49.74 -24.14
N ASN A 502 -11.86 -50.27 -23.83
CA ASN A 502 -11.43 -51.63 -24.18
C ASN A 502 -11.44 -51.92 -25.69
N SER A 503 -11.39 -50.89 -26.54
CA SER A 503 -11.21 -51.06 -27.97
C SER A 503 -9.76 -51.46 -28.28
N THR A 504 -9.56 -52.20 -29.36
CA THR A 504 -8.25 -52.71 -29.79
C THR A 504 -8.03 -52.38 -31.25
N VAL A 505 -6.80 -52.07 -31.64
CA VAL A 505 -6.39 -51.90 -33.04
C VAL A 505 -5.22 -52.83 -33.34
N SER A 506 -5.24 -53.46 -34.50
CA SER A 506 -4.25 -54.46 -34.92
C SER A 506 -3.50 -54.09 -36.20
N SER A 507 -3.83 -52.97 -36.85
CA SER A 507 -3.22 -52.53 -38.11
C SER A 507 -3.30 -51.02 -38.26
N SER A 508 -2.29 -50.44 -38.94
CA SER A 508 -2.22 -49.03 -39.30
C SER A 508 -3.35 -48.56 -40.22
N ASN A 509 -3.60 -47.26 -40.28
CA ASN A 509 -4.62 -46.63 -41.13
C ASN A 509 -6.05 -47.13 -40.84
N THR A 510 -6.39 -47.37 -39.58
CA THR A 510 -7.72 -47.87 -39.21
C THR A 510 -8.39 -47.04 -38.12
N VAL A 511 -9.73 -46.92 -38.22
CA VAL A 511 -10.58 -46.46 -37.13
C VAL A 511 -11.17 -47.68 -36.42
N SER A 512 -10.71 -47.97 -35.21
CA SER A 512 -11.27 -49.05 -34.39
C SER A 512 -12.30 -48.51 -33.40
N VAL A 513 -13.52 -49.04 -33.45
CA VAL A 513 -14.61 -48.69 -32.53
C VAL A 513 -14.88 -49.77 -31.48
N GLY A 514 -14.04 -50.81 -31.38
CA GLY A 514 -14.31 -51.96 -30.51
C GLY A 514 -13.17 -52.98 -30.45
N SER A 515 -13.51 -54.18 -30.01
CA SER A 515 -12.62 -55.34 -29.96
C SER A 515 -13.32 -56.58 -30.51
N ALA A 516 -12.60 -57.71 -30.56
CA ALA A 516 -13.16 -58.99 -30.99
C ALA A 516 -14.39 -59.41 -30.15
N THR A 517 -14.37 -59.10 -28.84
CA THR A 517 -15.42 -59.46 -27.88
C THR A 517 -16.42 -58.32 -27.62
N LEU A 518 -16.03 -57.06 -27.83
CA LEU A 518 -16.87 -55.89 -27.62
C LEU A 518 -16.96 -55.05 -28.90
N LYS A 519 -17.92 -55.39 -29.77
CA LYS A 519 -18.19 -54.64 -31.01
C LYS A 519 -19.22 -53.53 -30.75
N ARG A 520 -19.07 -52.40 -31.43
CA ARG A 520 -20.01 -51.26 -31.32
C ARG A 520 -20.73 -51.01 -32.63
N LYS A 521 -22.00 -50.60 -32.53
CA LYS A 521 -22.75 -50.08 -33.68
C LYS A 521 -22.31 -48.65 -33.94
N ILE A 522 -22.09 -48.32 -35.22
CA ILE A 522 -21.96 -46.94 -35.68
C ILE A 522 -23.34 -46.53 -36.19
N VAL A 523 -23.95 -45.56 -35.54
CA VAL A 523 -25.31 -45.11 -35.83
C VAL A 523 -25.28 -43.69 -36.39
N ASN A 524 -26.36 -43.27 -37.05
CA ASN A 524 -26.47 -41.96 -37.72
C ASN A 524 -25.45 -41.78 -38.86
N VAL A 525 -25.11 -42.87 -39.55
CA VAL A 525 -24.34 -42.83 -40.80
C VAL A 525 -25.33 -42.53 -41.93
N GLY A 526 -25.07 -41.48 -42.72
CA GLY A 526 -25.84 -41.20 -43.93
C GLY A 526 -25.65 -42.27 -44.99
N ASP A 527 -26.57 -42.37 -45.94
CA ASP A 527 -26.42 -43.30 -47.07
C ASP A 527 -25.22 -42.86 -47.93
N GLY A 528 -24.22 -43.74 -48.07
CA GLY A 528 -22.99 -43.46 -48.84
C GLY A 528 -23.19 -43.58 -50.36
N GLU A 529 -22.34 -42.95 -51.15
CA GLU A 529 -22.38 -43.15 -52.62
C GLU A 529 -22.07 -44.62 -52.96
N ILE A 530 -22.86 -45.23 -53.86
CA ILE A 530 -22.59 -46.58 -54.36
C ILE A 530 -22.03 -46.51 -55.78
N SER A 531 -20.70 -46.46 -55.89
CA SER A 531 -19.96 -46.47 -57.15
C SER A 531 -18.66 -47.27 -57.01
N ALA A 532 -18.00 -47.60 -58.13
CA ALA A 532 -16.78 -48.42 -58.13
C ALA A 532 -15.59 -47.75 -57.43
N THR A 533 -15.65 -46.44 -57.22
CA THR A 533 -14.59 -45.62 -56.61
C THR A 533 -14.98 -45.03 -55.26
N SER A 534 -16.23 -45.24 -54.82
CA SER A 534 -16.71 -44.69 -53.55
C SER A 534 -15.97 -45.31 -52.36
N THR A 535 -15.66 -44.47 -51.37
CA THR A 535 -15.04 -44.87 -50.09
C THR A 535 -15.95 -44.59 -48.89
N ASP A 536 -17.22 -44.27 -49.16
CA ASP A 536 -18.21 -43.96 -48.14
C ASP A 536 -18.62 -45.21 -47.34
N ALA A 537 -19.01 -45.00 -46.08
CA ALA A 537 -19.60 -46.06 -45.26
C ALA A 537 -21.02 -46.38 -45.74
N VAL A 538 -21.34 -47.67 -45.90
CA VAL A 538 -22.66 -48.15 -46.35
C VAL A 538 -23.55 -48.45 -45.15
N THR A 539 -24.82 -48.02 -45.20
CA THR A 539 -25.78 -48.26 -44.13
C THR A 539 -26.47 -49.63 -44.25
N GLY A 540 -27.03 -50.10 -43.13
CA GLY A 540 -27.87 -51.31 -43.16
C GLY A 540 -29.09 -51.19 -44.08
N LYS A 541 -29.60 -49.95 -44.29
CA LYS A 541 -30.69 -49.67 -45.22
C LYS A 541 -30.26 -49.90 -46.68
N GLN A 542 -29.11 -49.40 -47.10
CA GLN A 542 -28.58 -49.60 -48.46
C GLN A 542 -28.29 -51.08 -48.75
N LEU A 543 -27.75 -51.80 -47.76
CA LEU A 543 -27.55 -53.24 -47.86
C LEU A 543 -28.88 -54.01 -47.91
N TYR A 544 -29.91 -53.52 -47.22
CA TYR A 544 -31.24 -54.12 -47.20
C TYR A 544 -32.01 -53.89 -48.51
N SER A 545 -31.98 -52.66 -49.07
CA SER A 545 -32.72 -52.28 -50.28
C SER A 545 -32.08 -52.80 -51.58
N GLY A 546 -30.77 -53.05 -51.58
CA GLY A 546 -30.05 -53.52 -52.77
C GLY A 546 -29.82 -52.42 -53.82
N ASP A 547 -30.18 -51.17 -53.53
CA ASP A 547 -29.92 -50.03 -54.39
C ASP A 547 -28.41 -49.80 -54.54
N GLY A 548 -27.93 -49.84 -55.79
CA GLY A 548 -26.51 -49.67 -56.12
C GLY A 548 -25.69 -50.97 -56.20
N ILE A 549 -26.28 -52.15 -55.93
CA ILE A 549 -25.60 -53.43 -56.24
C ILE A 549 -25.58 -53.59 -57.76
N ASP A 550 -24.40 -53.62 -58.37
CA ASP A 550 -24.24 -54.01 -59.78
C ASP A 550 -24.61 -55.50 -59.93
N THR A 551 -25.90 -55.73 -60.10
CA THR A 551 -26.47 -57.07 -60.31
C THR A 551 -25.88 -57.74 -61.57
N SER A 552 -25.36 -56.97 -62.53
CA SER A 552 -24.72 -57.48 -63.74
C SER A 552 -23.33 -58.04 -63.46
N ALA A 553 -22.53 -57.37 -62.63
CA ALA A 553 -21.24 -57.90 -62.16
C ALA A 553 -21.40 -59.16 -61.29
N TRP A 554 -22.43 -59.19 -60.43
CA TRP A 554 -22.72 -60.36 -59.59
C TRP A 554 -23.22 -61.56 -60.42
N LYS A 555 -24.05 -61.30 -61.44
CA LYS A 555 -24.50 -62.30 -62.44
C LYS A 555 -23.31 -62.91 -63.19
N ASN A 556 -22.35 -62.09 -63.63
CA ASN A 556 -21.13 -62.56 -64.29
C ASN A 556 -20.22 -63.39 -63.36
N LYS A 557 -20.08 -63.01 -62.09
CA LYS A 557 -19.22 -63.71 -61.11
C LYS A 557 -19.80 -65.05 -60.64
N LEU A 558 -21.13 -65.19 -60.71
CA LEU A 558 -21.86 -66.43 -60.43
C LEU A 558 -22.08 -67.30 -61.69
N GLY A 559 -21.61 -66.87 -62.87
CA GLY A 559 -21.75 -67.63 -64.12
C GLY A 559 -23.18 -67.73 -64.65
N VAL A 560 -24.11 -66.89 -64.17
CA VAL A 560 -25.51 -66.87 -64.61
C VAL A 560 -25.69 -65.71 -65.59
N GLY A 561 -25.76 -66.00 -66.89
CA GLY A 561 -25.94 -64.99 -67.95
C GLY A 561 -27.21 -64.15 -67.77
N ASN A 562 -27.28 -63.03 -68.51
CA ASN A 562 -28.30 -61.96 -68.40
C ASN A 562 -29.78 -62.37 -68.56
N THR A 563 -30.08 -63.66 -68.77
CA THR A 563 -31.43 -64.21 -68.98
C THR A 563 -32.12 -64.70 -67.70
N VAL A 564 -31.46 -64.68 -66.54
CA VAL A 564 -32.07 -65.11 -65.27
C VAL A 564 -32.65 -63.91 -64.50
N ASP A 565 -33.98 -63.90 -64.37
CA ASP A 565 -34.73 -62.95 -63.53
C ASP A 565 -34.58 -63.31 -62.04
N LEU A 566 -33.97 -62.42 -61.27
CA LEU A 566 -33.71 -62.55 -59.83
C LEU A 566 -34.72 -61.77 -58.98
N THR A 567 -35.68 -61.07 -59.58
CA THR A 567 -36.72 -60.31 -58.84
C THR A 567 -37.64 -61.21 -58.01
N SER A 568 -37.67 -62.51 -58.32
CA SER A 568 -38.45 -63.53 -57.60
C SER A 568 -37.78 -64.06 -56.31
N TYR A 569 -36.56 -63.64 -55.97
CA TYR A 569 -35.82 -64.11 -54.78
C TYR A 569 -35.87 -63.16 -53.56
N THR A 570 -37.03 -62.54 -53.31
CA THR A 570 -37.27 -61.65 -52.16
C THR A 570 -37.66 -62.36 -50.84
N LYS A 571 -37.43 -63.68 -50.70
CA LYS A 571 -37.82 -64.45 -49.49
C LYS A 571 -36.60 -64.75 -48.60
N ARG A 572 -36.45 -63.99 -47.49
CA ARG A 572 -35.32 -64.08 -46.53
C ARG A 572 -35.66 -64.83 -45.22
N ASP A 573 -36.58 -65.78 -45.23
CA ASP A 573 -36.88 -66.61 -44.04
C ASP A 573 -36.88 -68.10 -44.39
N THR A 574 -36.13 -68.88 -43.61
CA THR A 574 -36.02 -70.35 -43.68
C THR A 574 -37.34 -71.09 -43.46
N SER A 575 -38.39 -70.39 -43.02
CA SER A 575 -39.75 -70.92 -42.85
C SER A 575 -40.50 -71.19 -44.16
N ASN A 576 -39.97 -70.79 -45.32
CA ASN A 576 -40.64 -70.92 -46.63
C ASN A 576 -39.79 -71.57 -47.73
N LEU A 577 -38.74 -72.33 -47.39
CA LEU A 577 -38.02 -73.17 -48.35
C LEU A 577 -38.75 -74.51 -48.49
N THR A 578 -39.34 -74.77 -49.66
CA THR A 578 -39.90 -76.10 -49.94
C THR A 578 -38.79 -77.06 -50.34
N ALA A 579 -38.99 -78.38 -50.16
CA ALA A 579 -38.03 -79.38 -50.60
C ALA A 579 -37.69 -79.23 -52.11
N SER A 580 -38.62 -78.71 -52.92
CA SER A 580 -38.42 -78.40 -54.33
C SER A 580 -37.38 -77.30 -54.57
N ASP A 581 -37.34 -76.28 -53.71
CA ASP A 581 -36.40 -75.16 -53.83
C ASP A 581 -34.97 -75.61 -53.52
N VAL A 582 -34.80 -76.45 -52.50
CA VAL A 582 -33.51 -77.07 -52.15
C VAL A 582 -33.03 -78.01 -53.26
N THR A 583 -33.93 -78.80 -53.85
CA THR A 583 -33.61 -79.72 -54.95
C THR A 583 -33.20 -78.95 -56.23
N THR A 584 -33.84 -77.82 -56.49
CA THR A 584 -33.52 -76.93 -57.62
C THR A 584 -32.15 -76.26 -57.45
N TRP A 585 -31.79 -75.87 -56.22
CA TRP A 585 -30.45 -75.37 -55.87
C TRP A 585 -29.36 -76.43 -56.01
N GLN A 586 -29.62 -77.67 -55.57
CA GLN A 586 -28.68 -78.78 -55.69
C GLN A 586 -28.39 -79.16 -57.16
N SER A 587 -29.40 -79.05 -58.03
CA SER A 587 -29.27 -79.31 -59.47
C SER A 587 -28.51 -78.20 -60.22
N LYS A 588 -28.60 -76.93 -59.79
CA LYS A 588 -27.90 -75.81 -60.42
C LYS A 588 -26.46 -75.61 -59.93
N LEU A 589 -26.11 -76.12 -58.74
CA LEU A 589 -24.77 -76.04 -58.15
C LEU A 589 -23.87 -77.25 -58.48
N ASP A 590 -24.34 -78.18 -59.33
CA ASP A 590 -23.60 -79.38 -59.78
C ASP A 590 -22.94 -80.18 -58.64
N VAL A 591 -23.65 -80.35 -57.51
CA VAL A 591 -23.16 -81.10 -56.34
C VAL A 591 -23.44 -82.61 -56.47
N THR A 592 -23.66 -83.10 -57.70
CA THR A 592 -23.98 -84.50 -58.01
C THR A 592 -22.78 -85.33 -58.46
N LYS A 593 -21.58 -85.09 -57.88
CA LYS A 593 -20.48 -86.06 -57.93
C LYS A 593 -20.22 -86.65 -56.55
N LYS A 594 -21.08 -87.58 -56.19
CA LYS A 594 -20.90 -88.53 -55.09
C LYS A 594 -20.61 -89.91 -55.68
N ALA A 595 -19.46 -90.03 -56.34
CA ALA A 595 -18.87 -91.30 -56.72
C ALA A 595 -17.35 -91.08 -56.83
N ASP A 596 -16.62 -91.96 -56.15
CA ASP A 596 -15.17 -92.17 -56.20
C ASP A 596 -14.30 -91.25 -55.34
N TYR A 597 -14.07 -91.66 -54.08
CA TYR A 597 -12.76 -92.15 -53.65
C TYR A 597 -12.90 -93.00 -52.36
N LYS A 598 -12.50 -94.26 -52.46
CA LYS A 598 -12.25 -95.22 -51.36
C LYS A 598 -10.91 -94.85 -50.67
N ASP A 599 -10.86 -94.87 -49.34
CA ASP A 599 -10.27 -95.87 -48.41
C ASP A 599 -8.81 -95.65 -47.96
N ALA A 600 -8.62 -95.40 -46.66
CA ALA A 600 -7.45 -95.77 -45.85
C ALA A 600 -7.83 -95.64 -44.37
N ASN A 601 -7.85 -96.77 -43.64
CA ASN A 601 -7.96 -96.92 -42.18
C ASN A 601 -9.27 -97.49 -41.58
N ASP A 602 -10.07 -98.23 -42.33
CA ASP A 602 -10.73 -99.45 -41.81
C ASP A 602 -11.29 -99.35 -40.36
N ILE A 603 -12.20 -98.40 -40.10
CA ILE A 603 -12.85 -98.27 -38.79
C ILE A 603 -14.19 -99.00 -38.81
N ASP A 604 -14.15 -100.19 -38.23
CA ASP A 604 -15.26 -101.04 -37.81
C ASP A 604 -16.27 -100.27 -36.92
N VAL A 605 -17.47 -100.07 -37.48
CA VAL A 605 -18.59 -99.35 -36.86
C VAL A 605 -19.15 -100.10 -35.64
N ASP A 606 -18.96 -101.42 -35.53
CA ASP A 606 -19.45 -102.23 -34.41
C ASP A 606 -18.50 -102.16 -33.19
N LYS A 607 -17.21 -101.88 -33.42
CA LYS A 607 -16.26 -101.47 -32.37
C LYS A 607 -16.62 -100.10 -31.76
N TRP A 608 -17.23 -99.21 -32.54
CA TRP A 608 -17.68 -97.88 -32.09
C TRP A 608 -18.97 -97.94 -31.26
N LYS A 609 -19.89 -98.86 -31.58
CA LYS A 609 -21.09 -99.15 -30.77
C LYS A 609 -20.73 -99.75 -29.40
N THR A 610 -19.69 -100.59 -29.36
CA THR A 610 -19.19 -101.22 -28.12
C THR A 610 -18.48 -100.21 -27.20
N LYS A 611 -17.83 -99.17 -27.76
CA LYS A 611 -17.12 -98.13 -26.99
C LYS A 611 -18.04 -97.02 -26.44
N LEU A 612 -19.28 -96.94 -26.92
CA LEU A 612 -20.31 -95.96 -26.51
C LEU A 612 -21.50 -96.59 -25.76
N GLY A 613 -21.52 -97.91 -25.55
CA GLY A 613 -22.41 -98.56 -24.60
C GLY A 613 -23.91 -98.48 -24.90
N VAL A 614 -24.34 -98.48 -26.16
CA VAL A 614 -25.77 -98.48 -26.52
C VAL A 614 -26.12 -99.61 -27.49
N GLY A 615 -26.67 -100.68 -26.92
CA GLY A 615 -27.27 -101.81 -27.63
C GLY A 615 -28.78 -101.92 -27.35
N SER A 616 -29.53 -102.11 -28.44
CA SER A 616 -30.89 -102.63 -28.58
C SER A 616 -32.08 -101.96 -27.85
N GLY A 617 -32.98 -101.37 -28.65
CA GLY A 617 -34.38 -101.80 -28.69
C GLY A 617 -35.43 -101.00 -27.90
N ILE A 618 -36.31 -100.34 -28.67
CA ILE A 618 -37.64 -99.73 -28.35
C ILE A 618 -37.61 -98.25 -27.89
N PRO A 619 -38.56 -97.41 -28.37
CA PRO A 619 -38.30 -96.02 -28.73
C PRO A 619 -39.01 -94.98 -27.82
N VAL A 620 -38.58 -93.72 -27.98
CA VAL A 620 -39.22 -92.46 -27.58
C VAL A 620 -39.34 -92.23 -26.06
N ASP A 621 -38.36 -91.54 -25.47
CA ASP A 621 -38.51 -90.16 -24.97
C ASP A 621 -37.29 -89.72 -24.14
N ALA A 622 -37.07 -88.41 -24.14
CA ALA A 622 -36.28 -87.68 -23.15
C ALA A 622 -34.79 -88.03 -23.05
N TYR A 623 -33.96 -87.34 -23.84
CA TYR A 623 -32.80 -86.73 -23.18
C TYR A 623 -33.36 -85.72 -22.19
N THR A 624 -33.38 -86.07 -20.92
CA THR A 624 -33.54 -85.04 -19.90
C THR A 624 -32.31 -84.14 -19.96
N LYS A 625 -32.55 -82.85 -19.80
CA LYS A 625 -31.55 -81.79 -19.74
C LYS A 625 -30.38 -82.07 -18.77
N THR A 626 -30.56 -83.02 -17.86
CA THR A 626 -29.57 -83.48 -16.88
C THR A 626 -28.38 -84.25 -17.49
N GLU A 627 -28.54 -84.86 -18.66
CA GLU A 627 -27.48 -85.67 -19.29
C GLU A 627 -26.60 -84.87 -20.25
N SER A 628 -27.10 -83.75 -20.82
CA SER A 628 -26.27 -82.82 -21.59
C SER A 628 -25.35 -81.98 -20.72
N ASP A 629 -25.73 -81.74 -19.46
CA ASP A 629 -25.06 -80.79 -18.56
C ASP A 629 -23.79 -81.35 -17.87
N ASN A 630 -23.45 -82.64 -18.05
CA ASN A 630 -22.37 -83.29 -17.30
C ASN A 630 -21.05 -83.55 -18.07
N LYS A 631 -20.94 -83.23 -19.37
CA LYS A 631 -19.77 -83.64 -20.19
C LYS A 631 -18.68 -82.58 -20.39
N PHE A 632 -18.92 -81.30 -20.12
CA PHE A 632 -17.89 -80.26 -20.22
C PHE A 632 -18.17 -79.14 -19.23
N VAL A 633 -17.60 -79.17 -18.01
CA VAL A 633 -17.12 -78.04 -17.17
C VAL A 633 -16.62 -78.61 -15.83
N ASP A 634 -15.45 -78.15 -15.38
CA ASP A 634 -14.88 -78.31 -14.04
C ASP A 634 -15.92 -78.04 -12.91
N LYS A 635 -16.21 -79.07 -12.10
CA LYS A 635 -17.23 -79.05 -11.04
C LYS A 635 -16.88 -78.19 -9.82
N THR A 636 -15.65 -77.68 -9.71
CA THR A 636 -15.24 -76.83 -8.58
C THR A 636 -15.55 -75.36 -8.84
N SER A 637 -15.36 -74.90 -10.08
CA SER A 637 -15.73 -73.54 -10.50
C SER A 637 -17.25 -73.41 -10.78
N TYR A 638 -17.88 -74.44 -11.36
CA TYR A 638 -19.30 -74.38 -11.73
C TYR A 638 -20.27 -74.42 -10.53
N ASN A 639 -19.96 -75.18 -9.46
CA ASN A 639 -20.83 -75.22 -8.27
C ASN A 639 -20.73 -73.97 -7.40
N THR A 640 -19.59 -73.27 -7.44
CA THR A 640 -19.42 -71.98 -6.76
C THR A 640 -20.22 -70.88 -7.46
N ASP A 641 -20.22 -70.84 -8.80
CA ASP A 641 -21.02 -69.86 -9.57
C ASP A 641 -22.52 -70.20 -9.67
N LYS A 642 -22.89 -71.50 -9.72
CA LYS A 642 -24.30 -71.95 -9.75
C LYS A 642 -25.03 -71.75 -8.41
N SER A 643 -24.30 -71.65 -7.29
CA SER A 643 -24.89 -71.30 -6.00
C SER A 643 -25.32 -69.82 -5.90
N ASN A 644 -24.84 -68.98 -6.84
CA ASN A 644 -24.99 -67.53 -6.85
C ASN A 644 -25.89 -66.98 -7.96
N PHE A 645 -26.26 -67.76 -8.99
CA PHE A 645 -27.21 -67.34 -10.03
C PHE A 645 -28.45 -68.25 -10.11
N ALA A 646 -29.63 -67.64 -10.02
CA ALA A 646 -30.93 -68.32 -10.05
C ALA A 646 -31.12 -69.17 -11.31
N THR A 647 -31.64 -70.39 -11.16
CA THR A 647 -31.88 -71.30 -12.29
C THR A 647 -33.19 -70.97 -13.02
N LYS A 648 -33.35 -71.43 -14.26
CA LYS A 648 -34.58 -71.21 -15.07
C LYS A 648 -35.86 -71.76 -14.40
N ASN A 649 -35.74 -72.74 -13.49
CA ASN A 649 -36.84 -73.24 -12.66
C ASN A 649 -37.19 -72.31 -11.50
N ASP A 650 -36.24 -71.51 -11.01
CA ASP A 650 -36.50 -70.47 -10.01
C ASP A 650 -37.25 -69.29 -10.66
N LEU A 651 -36.92 -68.95 -11.92
CA LEU A 651 -37.63 -67.95 -12.72
C LEU A 651 -39.09 -68.33 -13.04
N GLY A 652 -39.40 -69.63 -13.19
CA GLY A 652 -40.76 -70.12 -13.42
C GLY A 652 -41.67 -70.09 -12.19
N LYS A 653 -41.11 -69.99 -10.98
CA LYS A 653 -41.89 -69.90 -9.72
C LYS A 653 -42.39 -68.48 -9.40
N PHE A 654 -41.96 -67.47 -10.14
CA PHE A 654 -42.44 -66.09 -9.99
C PHE A 654 -43.80 -65.82 -10.68
N ALA A 655 -44.34 -66.80 -11.43
CA ALA A 655 -45.57 -66.64 -12.19
C ALA A 655 -46.86 -67.01 -11.41
N ASP A 656 -46.75 -67.51 -10.17
CA ASP A 656 -47.91 -67.85 -9.33
C ASP A 656 -47.80 -67.18 -7.96
N ALA A 657 -48.65 -66.18 -7.74
CA ALA A 657 -48.69 -65.33 -6.54
C ALA A 657 -49.16 -66.06 -5.26
N SER A 658 -49.41 -67.38 -5.31
CA SER A 658 -49.98 -68.15 -4.20
C SER A 658 -49.01 -69.07 -3.44
N SER A 659 -47.74 -69.22 -3.85
CA SER A 659 -46.85 -70.18 -3.19
C SER A 659 -46.26 -69.66 -1.85
N THR A 660 -46.64 -70.30 -0.74
CA THR A 660 -46.22 -69.98 0.65
C THR A 660 -44.78 -70.40 0.99
N ASN A 661 -43.94 -70.69 -0.01
CA ASN A 661 -42.64 -71.34 0.19
C ASN A 661 -41.45 -70.57 -0.42
N ILE A 662 -41.62 -69.27 -0.66
CA ILE A 662 -40.51 -68.37 -1.04
C ILE A 662 -39.81 -67.92 0.24
N ASP A 663 -38.60 -68.42 0.48
CA ASP A 663 -37.73 -67.92 1.56
C ASP A 663 -37.17 -66.54 1.15
N VAL A 664 -37.99 -65.52 1.36
CA VAL A 664 -37.70 -64.11 1.06
C VAL A 664 -36.43 -63.64 1.76
N ASN A 665 -36.09 -64.21 2.92
CA ASN A 665 -34.91 -63.83 3.71
C ASN A 665 -33.61 -64.26 3.02
N LYS A 666 -33.59 -65.46 2.41
CA LYS A 666 -32.44 -65.90 1.59
C LYS A 666 -32.22 -65.04 0.35
N TRP A 667 -33.28 -64.57 -0.28
CA TRP A 667 -33.18 -63.68 -1.45
C TRP A 667 -32.70 -62.28 -1.09
N ARG A 668 -33.16 -61.72 0.04
CA ARG A 668 -32.68 -60.43 0.58
C ARG A 668 -31.17 -60.46 0.86
N ALA A 669 -30.67 -61.54 1.44
CA ALA A 669 -29.24 -61.73 1.69
C ALA A 669 -28.41 -61.80 0.39
N ARG A 670 -28.93 -62.44 -0.67
CA ARG A 670 -28.25 -62.54 -1.97
C ARG A 670 -28.22 -61.24 -2.76
N LEU A 671 -29.19 -60.35 -2.54
CA LEU A 671 -29.22 -59.01 -3.14
C LEU A 671 -28.42 -57.97 -2.33
N GLY A 672 -27.82 -58.35 -1.19
CA GLY A 672 -27.04 -57.45 -0.35
C GLY A 672 -27.85 -56.37 0.37
N VAL A 673 -29.19 -56.50 0.44
CA VAL A 673 -30.04 -55.61 1.24
C VAL A 673 -30.00 -56.08 2.70
N GLY A 674 -29.37 -55.27 3.56
CA GLY A 674 -28.99 -55.62 4.94
C GLY A 674 -30.10 -56.24 5.79
N SER A 675 -29.75 -57.33 6.48
CA SER A 675 -30.54 -57.94 7.54
C SER A 675 -30.45 -57.11 8.82
N SER A 676 -31.42 -56.24 9.07
CA SER A 676 -31.73 -55.78 10.42
C SER A 676 -33.24 -55.58 10.59
N SER A 677 -33.74 -55.99 11.74
CA SER A 677 -35.14 -55.96 12.14
C SER A 677 -35.76 -54.56 12.02
N GLY A 678 -36.71 -54.35 11.10
CA GLY A 678 -37.57 -53.15 11.10
C GLY A 678 -38.12 -52.69 9.75
N THR A 679 -39.38 -53.03 9.46
CA THR A 679 -40.24 -52.43 8.40
C THR A 679 -39.94 -52.85 6.95
N THR A 680 -40.92 -53.54 6.34
CA THR A 680 -40.94 -53.88 4.91
C THR A 680 -41.09 -52.63 4.06
N ASN A 681 -40.38 -52.57 2.93
CA ASN A 681 -40.65 -51.59 1.89
C ASN A 681 -42.08 -51.77 1.39
N THR A 682 -42.82 -50.68 1.29
CA THR A 682 -44.24 -50.71 0.92
C THR A 682 -44.40 -49.89 -0.35
N SER A 683 -44.62 -50.56 -1.49
CA SER A 683 -45.07 -49.90 -2.74
C SER A 683 -46.49 -50.36 -3.02
N THR A 684 -47.46 -49.44 -2.90
CA THR A 684 -48.88 -49.71 -3.20
C THR A 684 -49.35 -49.00 -4.47
N ALA A 685 -48.45 -48.29 -5.15
CA ALA A 685 -48.77 -47.46 -6.29
C ALA A 685 -48.58 -48.20 -7.62
N THR A 686 -49.43 -47.91 -8.59
CA THR A 686 -49.28 -48.40 -9.98
C THR A 686 -47.93 -47.92 -10.53
N GLY A 687 -47.05 -48.86 -10.91
CA GLY A 687 -45.72 -48.55 -11.43
C GLY A 687 -44.71 -47.98 -10.41
N GLY A 688 -45.00 -48.05 -9.10
CA GLY A 688 -44.13 -47.52 -8.05
C GLY A 688 -42.96 -48.45 -7.68
N LEU A 689 -41.76 -47.90 -7.51
CA LEU A 689 -40.54 -48.63 -7.12
C LEU A 689 -40.05 -48.19 -5.73
N ALA A 690 -39.99 -49.12 -4.76
CA ALA A 690 -39.49 -48.86 -3.40
C ALA A 690 -38.30 -49.78 -3.04
N LEU A 691 -37.09 -49.21 -2.97
CA LEU A 691 -35.84 -49.94 -2.71
C LEU A 691 -35.13 -49.40 -1.44
N GLY A 692 -34.70 -50.29 -0.54
CA GLY A 692 -34.06 -49.95 0.74
C GLY A 692 -35.03 -49.79 1.94
N GLU A 693 -34.55 -50.10 3.15
CA GLU A 693 -35.36 -50.39 4.36
C GLU A 693 -36.35 -49.27 4.76
N GLY A 694 -37.59 -49.64 5.07
CA GLY A 694 -38.61 -48.72 5.60
C GLY A 694 -39.15 -47.69 4.60
N THR A 695 -38.77 -47.77 3.32
CA THR A 695 -39.24 -46.85 2.28
C THR A 695 -40.68 -47.16 1.85
N THR A 696 -41.50 -46.12 1.69
CA THR A 696 -42.91 -46.16 1.28
C THR A 696 -43.13 -45.37 0.00
N VAL A 697 -43.77 -45.98 -1.00
CA VAL A 697 -44.18 -45.35 -2.26
C VAL A 697 -45.67 -45.57 -2.49
N THR A 698 -46.43 -44.48 -2.48
CA THR A 698 -47.89 -44.47 -2.67
C THR A 698 -48.32 -43.65 -3.88
N GLY A 699 -47.44 -42.80 -4.44
CA GLY A 699 -47.69 -42.07 -5.68
C GLY A 699 -47.45 -42.92 -6.94
N GLU A 700 -48.33 -42.80 -7.93
CA GLU A 700 -48.24 -43.55 -9.18
C GLU A 700 -46.98 -43.19 -9.97
N TYR A 701 -46.33 -44.20 -10.57
CA TYR A 701 -45.08 -44.06 -11.34
C TYR A 701 -43.92 -43.39 -10.59
N SER A 702 -43.94 -43.45 -9.25
CA SER A 702 -42.94 -42.82 -8.40
C SER A 702 -41.85 -43.80 -7.95
N THR A 703 -40.66 -43.27 -7.65
CA THR A 703 -39.49 -44.10 -7.28
C THR A 703 -38.84 -43.61 -5.99
N ALA A 704 -38.60 -44.51 -5.05
CA ALA A 704 -37.86 -44.22 -3.85
C ALA A 704 -36.74 -45.24 -3.61
N VAL A 705 -35.53 -44.75 -3.33
CA VAL A 705 -34.33 -45.56 -3.11
C VAL A 705 -33.57 -45.06 -1.88
N GLY A 706 -33.37 -45.93 -0.88
CA GLY A 706 -32.63 -45.62 0.35
C GLY A 706 -33.40 -45.98 1.61
N TYR A 707 -33.18 -45.26 2.71
CA TYR A 707 -33.77 -45.57 4.02
C TYR A 707 -34.97 -44.64 4.31
N LYS A 708 -36.12 -45.23 4.70
CA LYS A 708 -37.31 -44.51 5.21
C LYS A 708 -37.81 -43.34 4.35
N ASN A 709 -37.64 -43.40 3.03
CA ASN A 709 -38.24 -42.39 2.15
C ASN A 709 -39.77 -42.58 2.10
N ASN A 710 -40.53 -41.49 2.00
CA ASN A 710 -41.98 -41.51 1.84
C ASN A 710 -42.36 -40.67 0.60
N VAL A 711 -42.68 -41.35 -0.49
CA VAL A 711 -43.04 -40.70 -1.77
C VAL A 711 -44.50 -40.97 -2.09
N SER A 712 -45.33 -39.94 -1.91
CA SER A 712 -46.78 -39.98 -2.16
C SER A 712 -47.23 -39.09 -3.32
N GLY A 713 -46.39 -38.16 -3.78
CA GLY A 713 -46.64 -37.43 -5.02
C GLY A 713 -46.55 -38.37 -6.23
N ASN A 714 -47.43 -38.20 -7.21
CA ASN A 714 -47.39 -38.94 -8.47
C ASN A 714 -46.20 -38.48 -9.33
N HIS A 715 -45.62 -39.38 -10.12
CA HIS A 715 -44.48 -39.11 -11.01
C HIS A 715 -43.27 -38.48 -10.31
N SER A 716 -43.02 -38.86 -9.06
CA SER A 716 -42.07 -38.22 -8.15
C SER A 716 -40.98 -39.18 -7.71
N GLY A 717 -39.93 -38.68 -7.05
CA GLY A 717 -38.93 -39.58 -6.50
C GLY A 717 -38.09 -39.06 -5.34
N ALA A 718 -37.50 -40.00 -4.61
CA ALA A 718 -36.65 -39.74 -3.47
C ALA A 718 -35.45 -40.69 -3.43
N PHE A 719 -34.25 -40.14 -3.27
CA PHE A 719 -33.01 -40.91 -3.21
C PHE A 719 -32.19 -40.44 -2.02
N GLY A 720 -31.97 -41.32 -1.03
CA GLY A 720 -31.21 -41.04 0.20
C GLY A 720 -31.95 -41.46 1.48
N ASP A 721 -31.78 -40.70 2.56
CA ASP A 721 -32.24 -41.06 3.92
C ASP A 721 -32.58 -39.86 4.82
N PRO A 722 -33.79 -39.77 5.40
CA PRO A 722 -35.08 -40.06 4.81
C PRO A 722 -35.61 -38.82 4.10
N ASN A 723 -36.37 -38.97 3.03
CA ASN A 723 -37.05 -37.85 2.37
C ASN A 723 -38.57 -38.05 2.37
N VAL A 724 -39.31 -36.95 2.43
CA VAL A 724 -40.77 -36.91 2.30
C VAL A 724 -41.10 -36.11 1.05
N VAL A 725 -41.70 -36.74 0.03
CA VAL A 725 -42.07 -36.10 -1.23
C VAL A 725 -43.55 -36.34 -1.48
N THR A 726 -44.38 -35.34 -1.15
CA THR A 726 -45.84 -35.40 -1.33
C THR A 726 -46.30 -34.58 -2.54
N GLY A 727 -45.49 -33.63 -3.01
CA GLY A 727 -45.77 -32.88 -4.24
C GLY A 727 -45.60 -33.75 -5.48
N ASN A 728 -46.47 -33.59 -6.47
CA ASN A 728 -46.40 -34.30 -7.74
C ASN A 728 -45.19 -33.82 -8.57
N HIS A 729 -44.69 -34.67 -9.48
CA HIS A 729 -43.55 -34.38 -10.37
C HIS A 729 -42.30 -33.84 -9.64
N SER A 730 -42.12 -34.23 -8.38
CA SER A 730 -41.08 -33.65 -7.52
C SER A 730 -40.01 -34.66 -7.15
N TYR A 731 -38.77 -34.20 -7.01
CA TYR A 731 -37.62 -35.09 -6.83
C TYR A 731 -36.69 -34.59 -5.74
N ALA A 732 -36.29 -35.49 -4.85
CA ALA A 732 -35.31 -35.24 -3.80
C ALA A 732 -34.10 -36.18 -3.95
N PHE A 733 -32.91 -35.61 -4.03
CA PHE A 733 -31.62 -36.31 -3.89
C PHE A 733 -30.87 -35.77 -2.67
N GLY A 734 -30.68 -36.64 -1.67
CA GLY A 734 -30.03 -36.32 -0.39
C GLY A 734 -30.87 -36.77 0.81
N ASN A 735 -30.69 -36.12 1.94
CA ASN A 735 -31.15 -36.59 3.25
C ASN A 735 -32.02 -35.55 3.97
N ASN A 736 -33.05 -36.01 4.69
CA ASN A 736 -33.95 -35.16 5.49
C ASN A 736 -34.65 -34.05 4.69
N ASN A 737 -35.03 -34.30 3.43
CA ASN A 737 -35.76 -33.31 2.64
C ASN A 737 -37.27 -33.53 2.72
N THR A 738 -38.05 -32.45 2.70
CA THR A 738 -39.51 -32.46 2.68
C THR A 738 -40.00 -31.59 1.52
N ILE A 739 -40.60 -32.19 0.50
CA ILE A 739 -41.11 -31.50 -0.69
C ILE A 739 -42.62 -31.70 -0.75
N ASN A 740 -43.36 -30.67 -0.35
CA ASN A 740 -44.82 -30.73 -0.30
C ASN A 740 -45.51 -30.15 -1.53
N GLY A 741 -44.84 -29.26 -2.27
CA GLY A 741 -45.39 -28.60 -3.46
C GLY A 741 -44.95 -29.27 -4.76
N ASP A 742 -45.69 -29.04 -5.84
CA ASP A 742 -45.53 -29.73 -7.12
C ASP A 742 -44.37 -29.18 -7.99
N ASN A 743 -43.82 -30.02 -8.86
CA ASN A 743 -42.77 -29.69 -9.83
C ASN A 743 -41.47 -29.14 -9.21
N ASN A 744 -41.10 -29.60 -8.00
CA ASN A 744 -39.90 -29.10 -7.33
C ASN A 744 -38.76 -30.10 -7.38
N PHE A 745 -37.54 -29.59 -7.49
CA PHE A 745 -36.32 -30.40 -7.49
C PHE A 745 -35.39 -30.00 -6.35
N VAL A 746 -34.93 -30.98 -5.58
CA VAL A 746 -33.99 -30.78 -4.48
C VAL A 746 -32.76 -31.64 -4.69
N LEU A 747 -31.59 -31.01 -4.69
CA LEU A 747 -30.30 -31.68 -4.58
C LEU A 747 -29.56 -31.14 -3.36
N GLY A 748 -29.63 -31.85 -2.24
CA GLY A 748 -29.08 -31.42 -0.96
C GLY A 748 -29.74 -32.10 0.23
N ASN A 749 -29.39 -31.66 1.43
CA ASN A 749 -29.91 -32.17 2.70
C ASN A 749 -30.64 -31.09 3.50
N ASN A 750 -31.63 -31.48 4.32
CA ASN A 750 -32.38 -30.59 5.21
C ASN A 750 -33.11 -29.44 4.48
N VAL A 751 -33.70 -29.71 3.32
CA VAL A 751 -34.50 -28.74 2.56
C VAL A 751 -35.99 -29.00 2.79
N THR A 752 -36.76 -27.95 3.07
CA THR A 752 -38.22 -28.02 3.16
C THR A 752 -38.86 -27.06 2.17
N ILE A 753 -39.69 -27.58 1.27
CA ILE A 753 -40.49 -26.82 0.30
C ILE A 753 -41.96 -27.03 0.64
N GLY A 754 -42.68 -25.95 0.96
CA GLY A 754 -44.09 -26.00 1.33
C GLY A 754 -45.03 -26.30 0.15
N ALA A 755 -46.25 -26.75 0.45
CA ALA A 755 -47.23 -27.18 -0.56
C ALA A 755 -47.65 -26.09 -1.56
N GLY A 756 -47.49 -24.81 -1.21
CA GLY A 756 -47.81 -23.68 -2.08
C GLY A 756 -46.69 -23.25 -3.04
N ILE A 757 -45.49 -23.83 -2.92
CA ILE A 757 -44.33 -23.46 -3.74
C ILE A 757 -44.18 -24.49 -4.86
N GLN A 758 -44.13 -24.02 -6.11
CA GLN A 758 -44.11 -24.88 -7.29
C GLN A 758 -43.00 -24.47 -8.26
N ASN A 759 -42.56 -25.42 -9.08
CA ASN A 759 -41.61 -25.17 -10.18
C ASN A 759 -40.28 -24.54 -9.71
N SER A 760 -39.77 -24.95 -8.56
CA SER A 760 -38.56 -24.39 -7.97
C SER A 760 -37.48 -25.45 -7.77
N VAL A 761 -36.22 -24.99 -7.70
CA VAL A 761 -35.04 -25.83 -7.53
C VAL A 761 -34.27 -25.39 -6.29
N ALA A 762 -34.00 -26.32 -5.38
CA ALA A 762 -33.09 -26.10 -4.26
C ALA A 762 -31.77 -26.85 -4.50
N LEU A 763 -30.67 -26.10 -4.57
CA LEU A 763 -29.32 -26.64 -4.76
C LEU A 763 -28.47 -26.40 -3.50
N GLY A 764 -28.06 -27.49 -2.85
CA GLY A 764 -27.20 -27.50 -1.68
C GLY A 764 -27.92 -27.67 -0.33
N ASN A 765 -27.16 -28.13 0.68
CA ASN A 765 -27.69 -28.42 2.01
C ASN A 765 -28.21 -27.16 2.72
N ASN A 766 -29.37 -27.26 3.35
CA ASN A 766 -30.06 -26.18 4.08
C ASN A 766 -30.42 -24.97 3.19
N SER A 767 -30.59 -25.17 1.89
CA SER A 767 -31.14 -24.13 1.02
C SER A 767 -32.62 -23.91 1.31
N THR A 768 -33.09 -22.68 1.14
CA THR A 768 -34.49 -22.30 1.36
C THR A 768 -35.07 -21.76 0.07
N VAL A 769 -36.16 -22.37 -0.40
CA VAL A 769 -36.95 -21.85 -1.52
C VAL A 769 -38.09 -21.04 -0.92
N SER A 770 -38.16 -19.76 -1.26
CA SER A 770 -39.12 -18.82 -0.66
C SER A 770 -40.34 -18.57 -1.54
N SER A 771 -40.22 -18.85 -2.84
CA SER A 771 -41.25 -18.58 -3.85
C SER A 771 -41.23 -19.61 -4.99
N SER A 772 -42.32 -19.66 -5.75
CA SER A 772 -42.42 -20.48 -6.97
C SER A 772 -41.57 -19.90 -8.10
N ASN A 773 -41.06 -20.75 -8.99
CA ASN A 773 -40.17 -20.37 -10.11
C ASN A 773 -38.80 -19.82 -9.67
N GLU A 774 -38.25 -20.35 -8.58
CA GLU A 774 -36.98 -19.89 -8.00
C GLU A 774 -35.91 -21.00 -8.06
N VAL A 775 -34.67 -20.65 -8.39
CA VAL A 775 -33.49 -21.50 -8.13
C VAL A 775 -32.76 -20.96 -6.91
N SER A 776 -32.90 -21.64 -5.77
CA SER A 776 -32.23 -21.28 -4.53
C SER A 776 -30.94 -22.07 -4.34
N VAL A 777 -29.82 -21.35 -4.18
CA VAL A 777 -28.50 -21.94 -3.90
C VAL A 777 -28.09 -21.82 -2.44
N GLY A 778 -28.97 -21.35 -1.54
CA GLY A 778 -28.62 -21.14 -0.14
C GLY A 778 -29.78 -20.65 0.71
N SER A 779 -29.45 -20.15 1.90
CA SER A 779 -30.38 -19.50 2.82
C SER A 779 -29.68 -18.36 3.53
N LYS A 780 -30.43 -17.53 4.26
CA LYS A 780 -29.87 -16.37 4.97
C LYS A 780 -28.72 -16.79 5.89
N GLY A 781 -27.53 -16.21 5.70
CA GLY A 781 -26.30 -16.54 6.43
C GLY A 781 -25.60 -17.83 5.99
N LYS A 782 -26.11 -18.51 4.96
CA LYS A 782 -25.55 -19.71 4.31
C LYS A 782 -25.59 -19.56 2.79
N GLU A 783 -25.44 -18.34 2.29
CA GLU A 783 -25.40 -18.02 0.87
C GLU A 783 -24.17 -18.66 0.21
N ARG A 784 -24.34 -19.16 -1.01
CA ARG A 784 -23.25 -19.76 -1.79
C ARG A 784 -22.81 -18.81 -2.89
N LYS A 785 -21.50 -18.76 -3.12
CA LYS A 785 -20.95 -18.09 -4.30
C LYS A 785 -21.26 -18.93 -5.54
N ILE A 786 -21.81 -18.29 -6.57
CA ILE A 786 -21.94 -18.87 -7.91
C ILE A 786 -20.71 -18.44 -8.70
N THR A 787 -19.81 -19.38 -8.99
CA THR A 787 -18.54 -19.12 -9.67
C THR A 787 -18.55 -19.75 -11.06
N ASN A 788 -17.63 -19.30 -11.94
CA ASN A 788 -17.54 -19.74 -13.34
C ASN A 788 -18.78 -19.34 -14.18
N VAL A 789 -19.42 -18.23 -13.83
CA VAL A 789 -20.46 -17.59 -14.63
C VAL A 789 -19.76 -16.78 -15.73
N ALA A 790 -20.05 -17.08 -16.99
CA ALA A 790 -19.58 -16.28 -18.13
C ALA A 790 -20.23 -14.90 -18.12
N ASP A 791 -19.60 -13.92 -18.79
CA ASP A 791 -20.17 -12.57 -18.91
C ASP A 791 -21.53 -12.66 -19.64
N GLY A 792 -22.61 -12.30 -18.95
CA GLY A 792 -23.97 -12.32 -19.50
C GLY A 792 -24.22 -11.21 -20.51
N GLU A 793 -25.20 -11.35 -21.39
CA GLU A 793 -25.56 -10.24 -22.27
C GLU A 793 -26.09 -9.04 -21.45
N VAL A 794 -25.59 -7.83 -21.71
CA VAL A 794 -26.07 -6.61 -21.04
C VAL A 794 -27.00 -5.85 -22.00
N SER A 795 -28.28 -6.22 -21.98
CA SER A 795 -29.35 -5.56 -22.75
C SER A 795 -30.64 -5.49 -21.92
N ALA A 796 -31.59 -4.65 -22.33
CA ALA A 796 -32.83 -4.43 -21.57
C ALA A 796 -33.75 -5.67 -21.51
N THR A 797 -33.55 -6.62 -22.42
CA THR A 797 -34.32 -7.87 -22.52
C THR A 797 -33.54 -9.09 -22.06
N SER A 798 -32.25 -8.94 -21.70
CA SER A 798 -31.42 -10.04 -21.24
C SER A 798 -31.90 -10.56 -19.89
N THR A 799 -31.91 -11.89 -19.75
CA THR A 799 -32.19 -12.60 -18.51
C THR A 799 -30.95 -13.30 -17.94
N ASP A 800 -29.76 -13.00 -18.49
CA ASP A 800 -28.51 -13.62 -18.05
C ASP A 800 -28.05 -13.08 -16.70
N ALA A 801 -27.34 -13.92 -15.94
CA ALA A 801 -26.68 -13.46 -14.72
C ALA A 801 -25.46 -12.59 -15.08
N VAL A 802 -25.42 -11.37 -14.54
CA VAL A 802 -24.26 -10.48 -14.70
C VAL A 802 -23.12 -10.91 -13.79
N THR A 803 -21.90 -10.89 -14.30
CA THR A 803 -20.71 -11.23 -13.51
C THR A 803 -20.25 -10.05 -12.66
N GLY A 804 -19.53 -10.34 -11.57
CA GLY A 804 -18.88 -9.29 -10.77
C GLY A 804 -17.90 -8.45 -11.60
N LYS A 805 -17.28 -9.03 -12.64
CA LYS A 805 -16.42 -8.32 -13.60
C LYS A 805 -17.20 -7.30 -14.43
N GLN A 806 -18.40 -7.66 -14.91
CA GLN A 806 -19.25 -6.74 -15.66
C GLN A 806 -19.73 -5.58 -14.80
N LEU A 807 -20.17 -5.87 -13.57
CA LEU A 807 -20.55 -4.83 -12.61
C LEU A 807 -19.37 -3.92 -12.26
N TYR A 808 -18.21 -4.49 -11.99
CA TYR A 808 -16.99 -3.73 -11.67
C TYR A 808 -16.58 -2.81 -12.83
N LYS A 809 -16.65 -3.28 -14.08
CA LYS A 809 -16.41 -2.45 -15.26
C LYS A 809 -17.40 -1.28 -15.35
N ALA A 810 -18.69 -1.54 -15.15
CA ALA A 810 -19.70 -0.48 -15.13
C ALA A 810 -19.43 0.54 -14.02
N MET A 811 -19.09 0.07 -12.82
CA MET A 811 -18.79 0.92 -11.65
C MET A 811 -17.51 1.73 -11.78
N GLN A 812 -16.48 1.23 -12.49
CA GLN A 812 -15.26 2.01 -12.76
C GLN A 812 -15.55 3.20 -13.68
N ASN A 813 -16.41 3.01 -14.69
CA ASN A 813 -16.80 4.06 -15.62
C ASN A 813 -17.68 5.13 -14.95
N SER A 814 -18.44 4.77 -13.90
CA SER A 814 -19.28 5.68 -13.13
C SER A 814 -18.69 6.08 -11.75
N GLY A 815 -17.46 5.68 -11.45
CA GLY A 815 -16.84 5.81 -10.12
C GLY A 815 -15.94 7.06 -9.95
N ALA A 816 -15.30 7.16 -8.77
CA ALA A 816 -14.41 8.28 -8.41
C ALA A 816 -13.31 8.54 -9.45
N THR A 817 -12.76 7.49 -10.08
CA THR A 817 -11.72 7.58 -11.10
C THR A 817 -12.22 8.20 -12.41
N GLY A 818 -13.45 7.87 -12.85
CA GLY A 818 -14.07 8.51 -14.02
C GLY A 818 -14.33 10.00 -13.78
N ILE A 819 -14.78 10.33 -12.57
CA ILE A 819 -14.99 11.73 -12.14
C ILE A 819 -13.65 12.46 -11.97
N GLU A 820 -12.59 11.80 -11.48
CA GLU A 820 -11.24 12.37 -11.35
C GLU A 820 -10.60 12.62 -12.70
N ASN A 821 -10.74 11.70 -13.65
CA ASN A 821 -10.23 11.89 -15.02
C ASN A 821 -10.95 13.05 -15.71
N LEU A 822 -12.28 13.12 -15.60
CA LEU A 822 -13.05 14.25 -16.11
C LEU A 822 -12.65 15.56 -15.41
N ARG A 823 -12.44 15.53 -14.09
CA ARG A 823 -12.01 16.71 -13.31
C ARG A 823 -10.62 17.19 -13.73
N ASN A 824 -9.69 16.27 -13.96
CA ASN A 824 -8.33 16.58 -14.41
C ASN A 824 -8.34 17.16 -15.84
N GLU A 825 -9.10 16.55 -16.76
CA GLU A 825 -9.26 17.07 -18.11
C GLU A 825 -9.89 18.47 -18.11
N VAL A 826 -10.90 18.70 -17.26
CA VAL A 826 -11.52 20.01 -17.08
C VAL A 826 -10.52 21.02 -16.48
N TYR A 827 -9.69 20.62 -15.51
CA TYR A 827 -8.67 21.51 -14.95
C TYR A 827 -7.59 21.88 -15.95
N GLU A 828 -7.09 20.92 -16.74
CA GLU A 828 -6.12 21.20 -17.81
C GLU A 828 -6.71 22.15 -18.85
N LYS A 829 -7.94 21.91 -19.31
CA LYS A 829 -8.63 22.81 -20.26
C LYS A 829 -8.85 24.22 -19.68
N ILE A 830 -9.20 24.33 -18.39
CA ILE A 830 -9.37 25.63 -17.73
C ILE A 830 -8.03 26.37 -17.63
N ASP A 831 -6.93 25.68 -17.36
CA ASP A 831 -5.61 26.31 -17.28
C ASP A 831 -5.07 26.72 -18.65
N ASP A 832 -5.34 25.94 -19.69
CA ASP A 832 -5.07 26.33 -21.09
C ASP A 832 -5.85 27.59 -21.47
N VAL A 833 -7.14 27.66 -21.12
CA VAL A 833 -7.96 28.87 -21.33
C VAL A 833 -7.39 30.06 -20.55
N LYS A 834 -6.96 29.88 -19.30
CA LYS A 834 -6.32 30.96 -18.53
C LYS A 834 -5.02 31.42 -19.19
N ASP A 835 -4.20 30.53 -19.73
CA ASP A 835 -2.97 30.87 -20.44
C ASP A 835 -3.26 31.60 -21.77
N GLU A 836 -4.31 31.20 -22.48
CA GLU A 836 -4.82 31.89 -23.66
C GLU A 836 -5.30 33.30 -23.35
N VAL A 837 -6.19 33.47 -22.37
CA VAL A 837 -6.68 34.79 -21.97
C VAL A 837 -5.54 35.69 -21.50
N ARG A 838 -4.56 35.17 -20.75
CA ARG A 838 -3.40 35.96 -20.31
C ARG A 838 -2.54 36.40 -21.49
N GLY A 839 -2.30 35.51 -22.46
CA GLY A 839 -1.57 35.84 -23.69
C GLY A 839 -2.30 36.87 -24.54
N VAL A 840 -3.61 36.74 -24.72
CA VAL A 840 -4.47 37.74 -25.39
C VAL A 840 -4.39 39.09 -24.66
N GLY A 841 -4.41 39.09 -23.32
CA GLY A 841 -4.28 40.30 -22.51
C GLY A 841 -2.93 41.00 -22.70
N SER A 842 -1.82 40.27 -22.72
CA SER A 842 -0.48 40.86 -22.93
C SER A 842 -0.27 41.35 -24.37
N LEU A 843 -0.77 40.61 -25.36
CA LEU A 843 -0.77 41.02 -26.77
C LEU A 843 -1.56 42.32 -26.95
N SER A 844 -2.76 42.38 -26.38
CA SER A 844 -3.62 43.58 -26.42
C SER A 844 -2.95 44.78 -25.75
N ALA A 845 -2.31 44.59 -24.60
CA ALA A 845 -1.55 45.65 -23.92
C ALA A 845 -0.36 46.15 -24.77
N ALA A 846 0.32 45.26 -25.50
CA ALA A 846 1.43 45.62 -26.38
C ALA A 846 0.93 46.44 -27.57
N LEU A 847 -0.15 46.00 -28.23
CA LEU A 847 -0.78 46.72 -29.33
C LEU A 847 -1.33 48.08 -28.90
N ALA A 848 -1.90 48.18 -27.71
CA ALA A 848 -2.40 49.44 -27.16
C ALA A 848 -1.28 50.46 -26.91
N GLY A 849 -0.06 50.01 -26.60
CA GLY A 849 1.11 50.87 -26.43
C GLY A 849 1.69 51.44 -27.74
N LEU A 850 1.20 51.02 -28.91
CA LEU A 850 1.61 51.57 -30.21
C LEU A 850 0.95 52.94 -30.44
N HIS A 851 1.57 53.98 -29.89
CA HIS A 851 1.11 55.36 -30.04
C HIS A 851 1.93 56.12 -31.07
N PRO A 852 1.30 56.65 -32.14
CA PRO A 852 2.01 57.46 -33.13
C PRO A 852 2.41 58.81 -32.55
N MET A 853 3.60 59.26 -32.92
CA MET A 853 4.13 60.57 -32.59
C MET A 853 3.41 61.66 -33.38
N GLN A 854 3.52 62.91 -32.92
CA GLN A 854 2.89 64.07 -33.54
C GLN A 854 3.29 64.19 -35.02
N TYR A 855 2.35 64.65 -35.85
CA TYR A 855 2.52 64.76 -37.31
C TYR A 855 3.77 65.58 -37.70
N ASP A 856 4.65 64.97 -38.50
CA ASP A 856 5.80 65.61 -39.15
C ASP A 856 5.63 65.51 -40.69
N PRO A 857 5.51 66.64 -41.41
CA PRO A 857 5.36 66.65 -42.87
C PRO A 857 6.50 65.98 -43.65
N LYS A 858 7.72 65.91 -43.08
CA LYS A 858 8.89 65.29 -43.73
C LYS A 858 9.01 63.78 -43.44
N ALA A 859 8.25 63.28 -42.48
CA ALA A 859 8.24 61.87 -42.07
C ALA A 859 6.79 61.37 -41.84
N PRO A 860 5.97 61.25 -42.90
CA PRO A 860 4.57 60.82 -42.78
C PRO A 860 4.42 59.35 -42.35
N ALA A 861 5.44 58.52 -42.58
CA ALA A 861 5.49 57.13 -42.12
C ALA A 861 6.25 57.03 -40.79
N GLN A 862 5.64 56.38 -39.80
CA GLN A 862 6.21 56.17 -38.48
C GLN A 862 6.21 54.67 -38.15
N VAL A 863 7.31 54.20 -37.57
CA VAL A 863 7.44 52.84 -37.04
C VAL A 863 7.41 52.94 -35.52
N MET A 864 6.58 52.11 -34.88
CA MET A 864 6.39 52.07 -33.43
C MET A 864 6.71 50.67 -32.93
N ALA A 865 7.27 50.58 -31.73
CA ALA A 865 7.45 49.33 -31.02
C ALA A 865 6.94 49.52 -29.59
N ALA A 866 6.26 48.50 -29.06
CA ALA A 866 5.69 48.54 -27.73
C ALA A 866 5.83 47.19 -27.03
N LEU A 867 5.91 47.23 -25.71
CA LEU A 867 5.96 46.06 -24.86
C LEU A 867 4.69 46.01 -24.01
N GLY A 868 4.00 44.88 -24.05
CA GLY A 868 2.79 44.64 -23.27
C GLY A 868 3.04 43.58 -22.22
N GLN A 869 2.66 43.88 -20.98
CA GLN A 869 2.70 42.93 -19.88
C GLN A 869 1.31 42.77 -19.30
N TYR A 870 0.86 41.53 -19.13
CA TYR A 870 -0.38 41.22 -18.43
C TYR A 870 -0.18 39.99 -17.55
N LYS A 871 -0.30 40.20 -16.22
CA LYS A 871 0.07 39.20 -15.20
C LYS A 871 1.49 38.67 -15.45
N ASN A 872 1.62 37.37 -15.70
CA ASN A 872 2.89 36.68 -15.95
C ASN A 872 3.21 36.50 -17.44
N LYS A 873 2.48 37.13 -18.36
CA LYS A 873 2.75 37.09 -19.80
C LYS A 873 3.27 38.41 -20.32
N GLN A 874 4.24 38.33 -21.22
CA GLN A 874 4.82 39.45 -21.93
C GLN A 874 4.61 39.30 -23.43
N SER A 875 4.55 40.42 -24.14
CA SER A 875 4.36 40.46 -25.59
C SER A 875 5.04 41.68 -26.16
N VAL A 876 5.48 41.57 -27.40
CA VAL A 876 6.08 42.67 -28.15
C VAL A 876 5.17 42.98 -29.33
N ALA A 877 4.91 44.25 -29.55
CA ALA A 877 4.19 44.73 -30.72
C ALA A 877 5.07 45.64 -31.56
N VAL A 878 4.90 45.53 -32.87
CA VAL A 878 5.47 46.47 -33.84
C VAL A 878 4.33 46.99 -34.68
N GLY A 879 4.31 48.30 -34.89
CA GLY A 879 3.28 48.96 -35.66
C GLY A 879 3.83 49.99 -36.62
N LEU A 880 3.03 50.31 -37.61
CA LEU A 880 3.28 51.33 -38.60
C LEU A 880 2.10 52.29 -38.56
N SER A 881 2.38 53.58 -38.51
CA SER A 881 1.38 54.62 -38.73
C SER A 881 1.77 55.46 -39.93
N TYR A 882 0.79 55.79 -40.77
CA TYR A 882 0.98 56.65 -41.93
C TYR A 882 0.00 57.81 -41.88
N TYR A 883 0.53 59.03 -41.83
CA TYR A 883 -0.24 60.27 -41.92
C TYR A 883 -0.38 60.67 -43.38
N PHE A 884 -1.61 60.67 -43.89
CA PHE A 884 -1.91 61.17 -45.24
C PHE A 884 -1.90 62.70 -45.29
N ASN A 885 -2.21 63.35 -44.16
CA ASN A 885 -2.14 64.78 -43.92
C ASN A 885 -2.19 65.06 -42.41
N ASP A 886 -2.25 66.33 -42.00
CA ASP A 886 -2.34 66.76 -40.59
C ASP A 886 -3.62 66.31 -39.86
N ARG A 887 -4.59 65.76 -40.59
CA ARG A 887 -5.91 65.37 -40.09
C ARG A 887 -6.22 63.89 -40.18
N PHE A 888 -5.64 63.15 -41.12
CA PHE A 888 -5.98 61.76 -41.36
C PHE A 888 -4.77 60.84 -41.28
N MET A 889 -4.89 59.80 -40.45
CA MET A 889 -3.85 58.82 -40.19
C MET A 889 -4.43 57.41 -40.19
N MET A 890 -3.68 56.46 -40.75
CA MET A 890 -3.93 55.03 -40.62
C MET A 890 -2.81 54.38 -39.82
N SER A 891 -3.17 53.52 -38.86
CA SER A 891 -2.23 52.74 -38.05
C SER A 891 -2.51 51.25 -38.21
N ALA A 892 -1.46 50.45 -38.32
CA ALA A 892 -1.53 48.99 -38.28
C ALA A 892 -0.49 48.46 -37.30
N GLY A 893 -0.81 47.40 -36.57
CA GLY A 893 0.07 46.81 -35.59
C GLY A 893 -0.05 45.29 -35.55
N VAL A 894 1.06 44.63 -35.22
CA VAL A 894 1.11 43.19 -34.96
C VAL A 894 1.84 42.97 -33.64
N ALA A 895 1.25 42.16 -32.75
CA ALA A 895 1.89 41.71 -31.52
C ALA A 895 2.16 40.21 -31.55
N LEU A 896 3.25 39.82 -30.88
CA LEU A 896 3.71 38.45 -30.71
C LEU A 896 4.04 38.18 -29.23
N SER A 897 3.70 37.00 -28.74
CA SER A 897 4.02 36.50 -27.39
C SER A 897 4.73 35.13 -27.52
N GLY A 898 5.85 34.95 -26.81
CA GLY A 898 6.67 33.74 -26.88
C GLY A 898 6.84 33.10 -25.52
N GLU A 899 6.46 31.81 -25.39
CA GLU A 899 6.87 30.95 -24.26
C GLU A 899 6.55 29.44 -24.45
N LYS A 900 5.49 29.04 -25.19
CA LYS A 900 5.23 27.61 -25.54
C LYS A 900 4.66 27.39 -26.94
N LYS A 901 3.73 28.24 -27.38
CA LYS A 901 3.25 28.39 -28.77
C LYS A 901 3.22 29.88 -29.07
N THR A 902 3.77 30.30 -30.21
CA THR A 902 3.78 31.71 -30.62
C THR A 902 2.34 32.15 -30.86
N LYS A 903 1.82 33.03 -30.00
CA LYS A 903 0.50 33.64 -30.16
C LYS A 903 0.68 34.99 -30.85
N SER A 904 -0.15 35.29 -31.84
CA SER A 904 -0.10 36.55 -32.59
C SER A 904 -1.46 37.24 -32.56
N MET A 905 -1.42 38.57 -32.63
CA MET A 905 -2.60 39.42 -32.77
C MET A 905 -2.26 40.57 -33.72
N ALA A 906 -3.21 41.01 -34.54
CA ALA A 906 -3.04 42.15 -35.42
C ALA A 906 -4.21 43.12 -35.30
N ASN A 907 -3.95 44.42 -35.47
CA ASN A 907 -4.96 45.45 -35.56
C ASN A 907 -4.71 46.42 -36.71
N VAL A 908 -5.77 47.07 -37.17
CA VAL A 908 -5.73 48.20 -38.11
C VAL A 908 -6.75 49.23 -37.61
N GLY A 909 -6.36 50.50 -37.62
CA GLY A 909 -7.17 51.61 -37.14
C GLY A 909 -7.00 52.86 -38.00
N PHE A 910 -8.01 53.72 -37.99
CA PHE A 910 -8.01 55.00 -38.69
C PHE A 910 -8.33 56.12 -37.70
N THR A 911 -7.61 57.23 -37.77
CA THR A 911 -7.79 58.39 -36.89
C THR A 911 -8.03 59.63 -37.73
N LEU A 912 -9.08 60.39 -37.37
CA LEU A 912 -9.45 61.66 -37.99
C LEU A 912 -9.46 62.78 -36.95
N LYS A 913 -8.65 63.83 -37.14
CA LYS A 913 -8.59 65.01 -36.28
C LYS A 913 -9.57 66.08 -36.77
N LEU A 914 -10.51 66.48 -35.92
CA LEU A 914 -11.53 67.51 -36.21
C LEU A 914 -11.15 68.86 -35.55
N GLY A 915 -10.93 69.93 -36.33
CA GLY A 915 -10.57 71.28 -35.84
C GLY A 915 -9.86 72.19 -36.87
N LYS A 916 -9.55 73.47 -36.55
CA LYS A 916 -8.78 74.41 -37.41
C LYS A 916 -7.26 74.16 -37.24
N GLY A 917 -6.58 73.75 -38.31
CA GLY A 917 -5.13 73.52 -38.35
C GLY A 917 -4.32 74.83 -38.37
N SER A 918 -3.23 74.89 -37.60
CA SER A 918 -2.30 76.01 -37.56
C SER A 918 -1.45 76.01 -38.84
N GLY A 919 -1.78 76.88 -39.80
CA GLY A 919 -1.01 77.11 -41.01
C GLY A 919 0.32 77.81 -40.73
N VAL A 920 1.29 77.06 -40.18
CA VAL A 920 2.65 77.55 -39.95
C VAL A 920 3.60 76.85 -40.93
N THR A 921 4.07 77.62 -41.91
CA THR A 921 5.11 77.23 -42.87
C THR A 921 6.46 77.28 -42.15
N TYR A 922 7.04 76.13 -41.81
CA TYR A 922 8.39 76.07 -41.26
C TYR A 922 9.41 76.22 -42.40
N GLN A 923 9.89 77.45 -42.62
CA GLN A 923 11.12 77.71 -43.36
C GLN A 923 12.31 77.37 -42.44
N GLU A 924 12.86 76.17 -42.58
CA GLU A 924 14.17 75.86 -42.00
C GLU A 924 15.26 76.55 -42.82
N THR A 925 15.91 77.54 -42.20
CA THR A 925 17.20 78.08 -42.67
C THR A 925 18.25 76.96 -42.72
N PRO A 926 18.96 76.75 -43.84
CA PRO A 926 19.85 75.60 -43.99
C PRO A 926 21.10 75.67 -43.09
N GLN A 927 21.57 74.50 -42.64
CA GLN A 927 22.69 74.26 -41.71
C GLN A 927 24.05 74.90 -42.07
N TYR A 928 24.24 75.48 -43.26
CA TYR A 928 25.50 76.14 -43.64
C TYR A 928 25.71 77.49 -42.93
N VAL A 929 24.64 78.16 -42.49
CA VAL A 929 24.73 79.45 -41.78
C VAL A 929 25.26 79.23 -40.36
N VAL A 930 24.83 78.16 -39.69
CA VAL A 930 25.33 77.79 -38.36
C VAL A 930 26.79 77.30 -38.40
N GLN A 931 27.20 76.59 -39.46
CA GLN A 931 28.61 76.17 -39.62
C GLN A 931 29.55 77.34 -39.96
N ASN A 932 29.08 78.33 -40.73
CA ASN A 932 29.87 79.54 -41.02
C ASN A 932 30.01 80.45 -39.79
N GLU A 933 28.97 80.59 -38.97
CA GLU A 933 29.05 81.33 -37.71
C GLU A 933 30.00 80.64 -36.71
N VAL A 934 29.97 79.29 -36.61
CA VAL A 934 30.89 78.52 -35.73
C VAL A 934 32.33 78.58 -36.23
N LYS A 935 32.59 78.49 -37.54
CA LYS A 935 33.94 78.70 -38.10
C LYS A 935 34.44 80.12 -37.87
N ARG A 936 33.60 81.12 -38.08
CA ARG A 936 33.92 82.54 -37.83
C ARG A 936 34.25 82.77 -36.36
N LEU A 937 33.43 82.27 -35.43
CA LEU A 937 33.66 82.38 -33.98
C LEU A 937 34.89 81.59 -33.51
N THR A 938 35.26 80.50 -34.19
CA THR A 938 36.50 79.75 -33.89
C THR A 938 37.75 80.52 -34.32
N VAL A 939 37.71 81.15 -35.50
CA VAL A 939 38.79 82.02 -35.99
C VAL A 939 38.90 83.29 -35.14
N GLU A 940 37.78 83.90 -34.77
CA GLU A 940 37.73 85.09 -33.92
C GLU A 940 38.26 84.80 -32.50
N ASN A 941 37.96 83.62 -31.94
CA ASN A 941 38.56 83.18 -30.67
C ASN A 941 40.07 82.90 -30.79
N GLN A 942 40.57 82.36 -31.90
CA GLN A 942 42.01 82.21 -32.13
C GLN A 942 42.71 83.57 -32.27
N ASP A 943 42.10 84.54 -32.97
CA ASP A 943 42.64 85.90 -33.12
C ASP A 943 42.59 86.69 -31.80
N LEU A 944 41.53 86.53 -31.00
CA LEU A 944 41.45 87.06 -29.64
C LEU A 944 42.53 86.46 -28.73
N LYS A 945 42.78 85.16 -28.81
CA LYS A 945 43.85 84.49 -28.03
C LYS A 945 45.24 84.98 -28.46
N ALA A 946 45.45 85.25 -29.75
CA ALA A 946 46.67 85.86 -30.26
C ALA A 946 46.84 87.32 -29.79
N LYS A 947 45.76 88.11 -29.76
CA LYS A 947 45.76 89.48 -29.21
C LYS A 947 46.06 89.49 -27.70
N VAL A 948 45.46 88.59 -26.92
CA VAL A 948 45.75 88.44 -25.48
C VAL A 948 47.22 88.07 -25.26
N ASN A 949 47.77 87.10 -25.99
CA ASN A 949 49.21 86.78 -25.90
C ASN A 949 50.12 87.95 -26.29
N LYS A 950 49.72 88.76 -27.28
CA LYS A 950 50.47 89.96 -27.68
C LYS A 950 50.37 91.06 -26.61
N GLN A 951 49.26 91.13 -25.88
CA GLN A 951 49.04 92.05 -24.78
C GLN A 951 49.81 91.64 -23.52
N ASP A 952 49.88 90.34 -23.23
CA ASP A 952 50.75 89.77 -22.18
C ASP A 952 52.23 90.02 -22.48
N ASN A 953 52.68 89.86 -23.73
CA ASN A 953 54.05 90.20 -24.11
C ASN A 953 54.34 91.71 -23.98
N LYS A 954 53.37 92.58 -24.30
CA LYS A 954 53.50 94.02 -24.07
C LYS A 954 53.54 94.37 -22.58
N MET A 955 52.77 93.67 -21.73
CA MET A 955 52.87 93.84 -20.28
C MET A 955 54.23 93.40 -19.76
N LYS A 956 54.78 92.27 -20.25
CA LYS A 956 56.14 91.85 -19.90
C LYS A 956 57.22 92.86 -20.32
N GLU A 957 57.11 93.46 -21.51
CA GLU A 957 58.00 94.56 -21.93
C GLU A 957 57.80 95.83 -21.07
N GLN A 958 56.58 96.12 -20.64
CA GLN A 958 56.32 97.24 -19.74
C GLN A 958 56.87 96.98 -18.34
N ASP A 959 56.74 95.77 -17.80
CA ASP A 959 57.33 95.35 -16.54
C ASP A 959 58.87 95.38 -16.60
N GLU A 960 59.48 94.99 -17.73
CA GLU A 960 60.92 95.14 -17.95
C GLU A 960 61.34 96.60 -18.04
N LYS A 961 60.56 97.47 -18.69
CA LYS A 961 60.80 98.92 -18.71
C LYS A 961 60.62 99.56 -17.35
N ILE A 962 59.63 99.14 -16.57
CA ILE A 962 59.41 99.59 -15.18
C ILE A 962 60.59 99.14 -14.32
N LYS A 963 61.03 97.89 -14.43
CA LYS A 963 62.22 97.38 -13.72
C LYS A 963 63.50 98.13 -14.11
N ASN A 964 63.67 98.46 -15.39
CA ASN A 964 64.83 99.24 -15.87
C ASN A 964 64.72 100.73 -15.47
N LEU A 965 63.51 101.29 -15.35
CA LEU A 965 63.26 102.61 -14.79
C LEU A 965 63.45 102.64 -13.27
N GLU A 966 63.09 101.58 -12.54
CA GLU A 966 63.36 101.39 -11.10
C GLU A 966 64.87 101.21 -10.84
N GLU A 967 65.59 100.49 -11.69
CA GLU A 967 67.05 100.39 -11.64
C GLU A 967 67.73 101.74 -11.96
N LYS A 968 67.23 102.49 -12.95
CA LYS A 968 67.70 103.86 -13.23
C LYS A 968 67.35 104.87 -12.13
N LEU A 969 66.17 104.74 -11.50
CA LEU A 969 65.76 105.55 -10.36
C LEU A 969 66.62 105.23 -9.12
N ASN A 970 66.95 103.97 -8.89
CA ASN A 970 67.89 103.55 -7.83
C ASN A 970 69.34 103.98 -8.11
N MET A 971 69.77 104.10 -9.37
CA MET A 971 71.05 104.73 -9.72
C MET A 971 71.05 106.26 -9.55
N LEU A 972 69.93 106.94 -9.83
CA LEU A 972 69.77 108.39 -9.60
C LEU A 972 69.61 108.77 -8.11
N LEU A 973 69.09 107.87 -7.27
CA LEU A 973 69.01 108.04 -5.81
C LEU A 973 70.34 107.78 -5.07
N LYS A 974 71.37 107.24 -5.74
CA LYS A 974 72.72 107.01 -5.16
C LYS A 974 73.79 108.02 -5.58
N ASN A 975 73.48 108.96 -6.48
CA ASN A 975 74.33 110.12 -6.78
C ASN A 975 73.79 111.41 -6.13
N LYS A 976 73.27 111.27 -4.91
CA LYS A 976 73.07 112.34 -3.93
C LYS A 976 73.67 111.94 -2.60
#